data_AF-A0A5N5D682-F1
#
_entry.id   AF-A0A5N5D682-F1
#
_cell.length_a   1.000
_cell.length_b   1.000
_cell.length_c   1.000
_cell.angle_alpha   90.00
_cell.angle_beta   90.00
_cell.angle_gamma   90.00
#
_symmetry.space_group_name_H-M   'P 1'
#
loop_
_entity.id
_entity.type
_entity.pdbx_description
1 polymer ?
#
loop_
_entity_poly.entity_id
_entity_poly.type
_entity_poly.pdbx_seq_one_letter_code
_entity_poly.pdbx_strand_id
1 'polypeptide(L)'
;MADPKFKVIIAGGSIAGLVLANMLEQLGIDFLVLEAYPEIAPQVGASIGFFPNGCRVLDQIGCFDGIRAKLDIKMTEMYIKSPEGKVLGETHDASKHFIARHGYDPVFIDRQMAIQVFYDHLQNKSKVLTDKRVASVKQLKDGIEVTTKDGSTYTGDILVGADGVHSTVRKEMWRLADELSPGYIPKSDQTDVTCDYTCMFGISHPVEGFEKESSHMITNHGRSYLVVDGPGGRIYWFLFLKNERTLRNMEGEIPRRFSKQEEKALAEKCWDDVIMEGVKFGDLYKSQMSAVLTALPEFVCTKWHFGRIFLAGDSVHKFNPISGQGGNSAIETAAALATEIITMLKSTPSKTAPTDAAITAAFQRAQDARHARVSALVEAGHKQQAFMAFETPLHEFIARQVVPRSPPEGSLAMFAQSATGAARLPMLPMPRRPRFEPYDDELPAQPLGAAVQAVSWKVGAAVFAGLLAVAKMGMRIDFDLAPTETFLNGAELRKRYTGIGPVDGMLALLSACFGDSVYGEDPSHPAQFAYLLALLFPVLIIWTVEGYRAANRMNILGLPVLFGIAYQLQGIGAIAPLYFLLSTYLTSSSTHTRAIGRPVPLAAARAVLPATIFGFAVPSILMFLPYANPHTHQGAIAFWQFVPVWVALLTNLGKRALEAVKPQGPFDVYEKRDVPVLQDAYKVAFWLSALMHVAFSAFVALTSLPTVTFANMFTDIPNPLKPWSAPNWEEHLFIFVKYDFAFSTLAILLWELYTVWELRRSGFATTKNAVAAAVAVLVGQVLVGPGAVYAGLWWWREGQLSGEARLEGRPDDVKAH
;
A
#
# COMPACT_ATOMS: atom_id res chain seq x y z
N MET A 1 -20.13 -15.63 48.43
CA MET A 1 -20.83 -15.52 47.14
C MET A 1 -19.77 -15.41 46.06
N ALA A 2 -19.80 -16.28 45.05
CA ALA A 2 -18.90 -16.19 43.91
C ALA A 2 -19.17 -14.87 43.16
N ASP A 3 -18.12 -14.22 42.64
CA ASP A 3 -18.28 -13.06 41.76
C ASP A 3 -19.26 -13.41 40.62
N PRO A 4 -20.27 -12.57 40.33
CA PRO A 4 -21.14 -12.82 39.19
C PRO A 4 -20.28 -12.79 37.92
N LYS A 5 -20.13 -13.95 37.27
CA LYS A 5 -19.37 -14.08 36.03
C LYS A 5 -20.18 -13.50 34.88
N PHE A 6 -19.65 -12.47 34.24
CA PHE A 6 -20.23 -11.90 33.02
C PHE A 6 -20.29 -12.97 31.92
N LYS A 7 -21.48 -13.13 31.31
CA LYS A 7 -21.81 -14.21 30.38
C LYS A 7 -22.24 -13.70 29.02
N VAL A 8 -21.58 -14.21 27.98
CA VAL A 8 -21.86 -13.91 26.57
C VAL A 8 -22.64 -15.06 25.93
N ILE A 9 -23.85 -14.79 25.43
CA ILE A 9 -24.55 -15.75 24.57
C ILE A 9 -24.12 -15.51 23.12
N ILE A 10 -23.76 -16.57 22.39
CA ILE A 10 -23.32 -16.50 21.00
C ILE A 10 -24.30 -17.31 20.16
N ALA A 11 -25.01 -16.67 19.24
CA ALA A 11 -25.89 -17.35 18.29
C ALA A 11 -25.09 -17.70 17.02
N GLY A 12 -24.84 -18.99 16.80
CA GLY A 12 -24.07 -19.52 15.67
C GLY A 12 -22.67 -20.02 16.07
N GLY A 13 -22.40 -21.30 15.82
CA GLY A 13 -21.15 -22.03 16.03
C GLY A 13 -20.32 -22.20 14.76
N SER A 14 -20.28 -21.18 13.91
CA SER A 14 -19.43 -21.11 12.70
C SER A 14 -18.09 -20.44 13.03
N ILE A 15 -17.37 -19.93 12.02
CA ILE A 15 -16.09 -19.20 12.14
C ILE A 15 -16.18 -18.08 13.18
N ALA A 16 -17.07 -17.10 13.01
CA ALA A 16 -17.16 -15.94 13.90
C ALA A 16 -17.44 -16.34 15.36
N GLY A 17 -18.40 -17.25 15.56
CA GLY A 17 -18.86 -17.64 16.89
C GLY A 17 -17.87 -18.53 17.64
N LEU A 18 -17.29 -19.55 16.99
CA LEU A 18 -16.30 -20.42 17.64
C LEU A 18 -14.97 -19.71 17.87
N VAL A 19 -14.55 -18.82 16.96
CA VAL A 19 -13.35 -18.00 17.17
C VAL A 19 -13.56 -17.06 18.34
N LEU A 20 -14.73 -16.40 18.44
CA LEU A 20 -15.07 -15.59 19.62
C LEU A 20 -15.10 -16.43 20.91
N ALA A 21 -15.69 -17.64 20.88
CA ALA A 21 -15.71 -18.53 22.02
C ALA A 21 -14.31 -18.90 22.53
N ASN A 22 -13.37 -19.21 21.61
CA ASN A 22 -11.97 -19.47 21.95
C ASN A 22 -11.31 -18.23 22.60
N MET A 23 -11.55 -17.04 22.07
CA MET A 23 -11.06 -15.78 22.68
C MET A 23 -11.61 -15.59 24.09
N LEU A 24 -12.93 -15.74 24.27
CA LEU A 24 -13.57 -15.55 25.57
C LEU A 24 -13.10 -16.59 26.60
N GLU A 25 -12.87 -17.85 26.18
CA GLU A 25 -12.34 -18.91 27.05
C GLU A 25 -10.93 -18.56 27.57
N GLN A 26 -10.03 -18.13 26.69
CA GLN A 26 -8.67 -17.71 27.08
C GLN A 26 -8.67 -16.46 27.95
N LEU A 27 -9.66 -15.57 27.79
CA LEU A 27 -9.84 -14.38 28.63
C LEU A 27 -10.56 -14.68 29.96
N GLY A 28 -11.00 -15.92 30.20
CA GLY A 28 -11.73 -16.31 31.40
C GLY A 28 -13.16 -15.74 31.50
N ILE A 29 -13.73 -15.31 30.38
CA ILE A 29 -15.10 -14.75 30.30
C ILE A 29 -16.08 -15.90 30.06
N ASP A 30 -17.23 -15.89 30.75
CA ASP A 30 -18.22 -16.94 30.58
C ASP A 30 -18.97 -16.80 29.24
N PHE A 31 -19.33 -17.91 28.61
CA PHE A 31 -20.00 -17.90 27.32
C PHE A 31 -20.85 -19.15 27.10
N LEU A 32 -21.80 -19.06 26.16
CA LEU A 32 -22.59 -20.18 25.67
C LEU A 32 -22.85 -20.01 24.17
N VAL A 33 -22.45 -20.99 23.36
CA VAL A 33 -22.72 -21.03 21.92
C VAL A 33 -23.99 -21.83 21.65
N LEU A 34 -24.91 -21.24 20.90
CA LEU A 34 -26.15 -21.85 20.43
C LEU A 34 -26.04 -22.06 18.91
N GLU A 35 -25.74 -23.29 18.48
CA GLU A 35 -25.64 -23.67 17.07
C GLU A 35 -26.95 -24.28 16.60
N ALA A 36 -27.41 -23.86 15.41
CA ALA A 36 -28.69 -24.24 14.86
C ALA A 36 -28.72 -25.63 14.21
N TYR A 37 -27.58 -26.12 13.73
CA TYR A 37 -27.43 -27.47 13.17
C TYR A 37 -27.17 -28.52 14.26
N PRO A 38 -27.51 -29.80 14.00
CA PRO A 38 -27.28 -30.90 14.95
C PRO A 38 -25.79 -31.23 15.13
N GLU A 39 -24.99 -31.02 14.09
CA GLU A 39 -23.55 -31.23 14.09
C GLU A 39 -22.83 -29.88 14.07
N ILE A 40 -21.75 -29.73 14.86
CA ILE A 40 -21.01 -28.47 14.98
C ILE A 40 -20.19 -28.15 13.73
N ALA A 41 -19.58 -29.16 13.11
CA ALA A 41 -18.83 -29.07 11.87
C ALA A 41 -19.50 -29.94 10.80
N PRO A 42 -20.70 -29.57 10.32
CA PRO A 42 -21.34 -30.30 9.24
C PRO A 42 -20.56 -30.06 7.93
N GLN A 43 -20.57 -31.03 7.03
CA GLN A 43 -20.00 -30.90 5.68
C GLN A 43 -20.92 -30.04 4.79
N VAL A 44 -21.18 -28.79 5.21
CA VAL A 44 -22.06 -27.84 4.54
C VAL A 44 -21.31 -26.54 4.23
N GLY A 45 -21.36 -26.14 2.95
CA GLY A 45 -20.58 -25.03 2.39
C GLY A 45 -19.37 -25.52 1.60
N ALA A 46 -18.75 -24.60 0.84
CA ALA A 46 -17.48 -24.85 0.15
C ALA A 46 -16.28 -24.67 1.08
N SER A 47 -15.14 -24.37 0.49
CA SER A 47 -13.90 -24.00 1.15
C SER A 47 -13.91 -22.59 1.76
N ILE A 48 -12.86 -22.32 2.52
CA ILE A 48 -12.52 -21.00 3.05
C ILE A 48 -11.02 -20.74 2.91
N GLY A 49 -10.68 -19.50 2.54
CA GLY A 49 -9.32 -18.99 2.58
C GLY A 49 -9.04 -18.18 3.84
N PHE A 50 -7.97 -18.52 4.56
CA PHE A 50 -7.38 -17.71 5.62
C PHE A 50 -6.15 -16.98 5.07
N PHE A 51 -6.13 -15.67 5.24
CA PHE A 51 -5.06 -14.78 4.79
C PHE A 51 -4.32 -14.20 5.99
N PRO A 52 -3.13 -13.58 5.81
CA PRO A 52 -2.28 -13.15 6.93
C PRO A 52 -2.97 -12.27 7.98
N ASN A 53 -4.01 -11.51 7.63
CA ASN A 53 -4.82 -10.78 8.60
C ASN A 53 -5.60 -11.70 9.55
N GLY A 54 -6.33 -12.69 9.02
CA GLY A 54 -7.03 -13.68 9.85
C GLY A 54 -6.05 -14.60 10.57
N CYS A 55 -5.02 -15.08 9.87
CA CYS A 55 -4.01 -15.99 10.43
C CYS A 55 -3.31 -15.41 11.67
N ARG A 56 -2.99 -14.11 11.66
CA ARG A 56 -2.37 -13.44 12.82
C ARG A 56 -3.23 -13.55 14.08
N VAL A 57 -4.54 -13.33 13.96
CA VAL A 57 -5.49 -13.46 15.08
C VAL A 57 -5.62 -14.91 15.51
N LEU A 58 -5.71 -15.84 14.55
CA LEU A 58 -5.80 -17.27 14.83
C LEU A 58 -4.54 -17.82 15.52
N ASP A 59 -3.36 -17.26 15.23
CA ASP A 59 -2.10 -17.63 15.88
C ASP A 59 -2.08 -17.20 17.36
N GLN A 60 -2.66 -16.03 17.69
CA GLN A 60 -2.78 -15.59 19.09
C GLN A 60 -3.63 -16.52 19.95
N ILE A 61 -4.66 -17.12 19.35
CA ILE A 61 -5.54 -18.07 20.03
C ILE A 61 -5.14 -19.53 19.79
N GLY A 62 -3.93 -19.79 19.26
CA GLY A 62 -3.40 -21.15 19.10
C GLY A 62 -4.09 -22.03 18.05
N CYS A 63 -4.92 -21.45 17.17
CA CYS A 63 -5.67 -22.18 16.15
C CYS A 63 -4.96 -22.23 14.78
N PHE A 64 -4.02 -21.32 14.52
CA PHE A 64 -3.38 -21.20 13.20
C PHE A 64 -2.62 -22.48 12.78
N ASP A 65 -1.74 -23.00 13.64
CA ASP A 65 -0.96 -24.20 13.29
C ASP A 65 -1.86 -25.43 13.07
N GLY A 66 -2.98 -25.53 13.79
CA GLY A 66 -3.99 -26.59 13.59
C GLY A 66 -4.71 -26.50 12.25
N ILE A 67 -5.05 -25.28 11.80
CA ILE A 67 -5.61 -25.05 10.46
C ILE A 67 -4.58 -25.35 9.39
N ARG A 68 -3.35 -24.87 9.57
CA ARG A 68 -2.25 -25.07 8.64
C ARG A 68 -1.90 -26.55 8.49
N ALA A 69 -1.98 -27.34 9.57
CA ALA A 69 -1.76 -28.77 9.55
C ALA A 69 -2.81 -29.58 8.76
N LYS A 70 -3.94 -28.96 8.37
CA LYS A 70 -4.91 -29.58 7.45
C LYS A 70 -4.49 -29.51 5.99
N LEU A 71 -3.46 -28.72 5.67
CA LEU A 71 -2.85 -28.70 4.35
C LEU A 71 -1.90 -29.89 4.21
N ASP A 72 -2.14 -30.72 3.21
CA ASP A 72 -1.18 -31.68 2.65
C ASP A 72 -0.30 -31.05 1.57
N ILE A 73 -0.77 -29.97 0.94
CA ILE A 73 -0.08 -29.21 -0.10
C ILE A 73 -0.11 -27.70 0.18
N LYS A 74 0.91 -26.98 -0.28
CA LYS A 74 0.98 -25.51 -0.16
C LYS A 74 0.69 -24.88 -1.51
N MET A 75 -0.06 -23.78 -1.52
CA MET A 75 -0.27 -23.00 -2.74
C MET A 75 1.04 -22.31 -3.15
N THR A 76 1.71 -22.85 -4.18
CA THR A 76 2.92 -22.29 -4.76
C THR A 76 2.60 -21.41 -5.96
N GLU A 77 1.58 -21.77 -6.73
CA GLU A 77 1.25 -21.09 -7.98
C GLU A 77 -0.04 -20.29 -7.87
N MET A 78 -0.02 -19.05 -8.36
CA MET A 78 -1.22 -18.21 -8.47
C MET A 78 -1.30 -17.61 -9.86
N TYR A 79 -2.44 -17.78 -10.52
CA TYR A 79 -2.66 -17.32 -11.89
C TYR A 79 -3.89 -16.42 -12.01
N ILE A 80 -3.78 -15.40 -12.84
CA ILE A 80 -4.90 -14.71 -13.47
C ILE A 80 -4.90 -15.15 -14.94
N LYS A 81 -6.02 -15.69 -15.42
CA LYS A 81 -6.14 -16.24 -16.79
C LYS A 81 -7.23 -15.54 -17.57
N SER A 82 -7.03 -15.44 -18.88
CA SER A 82 -8.02 -14.93 -19.83
C SER A 82 -9.17 -15.91 -20.02
N PRO A 83 -10.27 -15.51 -20.68
CA PRO A 83 -11.38 -16.42 -21.00
C PRO A 83 -10.95 -17.61 -21.85
N GLU A 84 -9.86 -17.46 -22.60
CA GLU A 84 -9.28 -18.48 -23.47
C GLU A 84 -8.28 -19.39 -22.73
N GLY A 85 -8.07 -19.20 -21.43
CA GLY A 85 -7.13 -19.95 -20.60
C GLY A 85 -5.69 -19.44 -20.63
N LYS A 86 -5.40 -18.33 -21.32
CA LYS A 86 -4.04 -17.75 -21.39
C LYS A 86 -3.67 -17.11 -20.05
N VAL A 87 -2.47 -17.38 -19.54
CA VAL A 87 -1.93 -16.68 -18.37
C VAL A 87 -1.76 -15.19 -18.66
N LEU A 88 -2.45 -14.36 -17.89
CA LEU A 88 -2.37 -12.91 -17.90
C LEU A 88 -1.45 -12.39 -16.80
N GLY A 89 -1.42 -13.06 -15.65
CA GLY A 89 -0.51 -12.75 -14.55
C GLY A 89 -0.24 -13.99 -13.73
N GLU A 90 0.97 -14.10 -13.20
CA GLU A 90 1.40 -15.25 -12.41
C GLU A 90 2.24 -14.84 -11.20
N THR A 91 2.25 -15.68 -10.18
CA THR A 91 3.12 -15.54 -9.02
C THR A 91 3.54 -16.93 -8.57
N HIS A 92 4.80 -17.25 -8.85
CA HIS A 92 5.46 -18.46 -8.38
C HIS A 92 5.86 -18.34 -6.91
N ASP A 93 6.01 -19.48 -6.23
CA ASP A 93 6.36 -19.54 -4.81
C ASP A 93 5.48 -18.63 -3.91
N ALA A 94 4.20 -18.49 -4.26
CA ALA A 94 3.28 -17.55 -3.63
C ALA A 94 3.28 -17.68 -2.09
N SER A 95 3.14 -18.91 -1.56
CA SER A 95 3.23 -19.18 -0.11
C SER A 95 4.49 -18.58 0.54
N LYS A 96 5.67 -18.69 -0.09
CA LYS A 96 6.91 -18.10 0.43
C LYS A 96 6.87 -16.58 0.42
N HIS A 97 6.31 -15.97 -0.62
CA HIS A 97 6.13 -14.51 -0.68
C HIS A 97 5.21 -14.01 0.43
N PHE A 98 4.10 -14.69 0.70
CA PHE A 98 3.20 -14.36 1.81
C PHE A 98 3.89 -14.48 3.17
N ILE A 99 4.65 -15.57 3.40
CA ILE A 99 5.43 -15.74 4.63
C ILE A 99 6.49 -14.65 4.78
N ALA A 100 7.31 -14.40 3.76
CA ALA A 100 8.36 -13.40 3.82
C ALA A 100 7.79 -11.99 4.06
N ARG A 101 6.63 -11.69 3.48
CA ARG A 101 6.01 -10.37 3.56
C ARG A 101 5.24 -10.12 4.86
N HIS A 102 4.48 -11.11 5.34
CA HIS A 102 3.52 -10.94 6.45
C HIS A 102 3.69 -11.96 7.59
N GLY A 103 4.54 -12.96 7.43
CA GLY A 103 4.82 -13.99 8.45
C GLY A 103 3.90 -15.21 8.40
N TYR A 104 2.92 -15.23 7.49
CA TYR A 104 1.92 -16.31 7.37
C TYR A 104 1.72 -16.69 5.90
N ASP A 105 1.61 -17.97 5.61
CA ASP A 105 1.09 -18.46 4.32
C ASP A 105 -0.45 -18.37 4.28
N PRO A 106 -1.03 -18.20 3.09
CA PRO A 106 -2.47 -18.36 2.91
C PRO A 106 -2.84 -19.84 3.07
N VAL A 107 -3.97 -20.11 3.72
CA VAL A 107 -4.48 -21.48 3.93
C VAL A 107 -5.87 -21.60 3.32
N PHE A 108 -6.07 -22.57 2.44
CA PHE A 108 -7.35 -22.80 1.77
C PHE A 108 -7.81 -24.24 2.02
N ILE A 109 -8.88 -24.40 2.81
CA ILE A 109 -9.35 -25.71 3.29
C ILE A 109 -10.88 -25.78 3.28
N ASP A 110 -11.43 -26.98 3.45
CA ASP A 110 -12.85 -27.14 3.73
C ASP A 110 -13.25 -26.28 4.93
N ARG A 111 -14.36 -25.54 4.80
CA ARG A 111 -14.90 -24.77 5.94
C ARG A 111 -15.16 -25.68 7.14
N GLN A 112 -15.58 -26.91 6.91
CA GLN A 112 -15.77 -27.94 7.95
C GLN A 112 -14.48 -28.19 8.75
N MET A 113 -13.34 -28.36 8.08
CA MET A 113 -12.06 -28.62 8.73
C MET A 113 -11.66 -27.47 9.65
N ALA A 114 -11.88 -26.23 9.22
CA ALA A 114 -11.61 -25.05 10.05
C ALA A 114 -12.49 -25.01 11.30
N ILE A 115 -13.80 -25.24 11.15
CA ILE A 115 -14.75 -25.28 12.26
C ILE A 115 -14.37 -26.38 13.26
N GLN A 116 -13.96 -27.56 12.77
CA GLN A 116 -13.50 -28.65 13.61
C GLN A 116 -12.27 -28.25 14.42
N VAL A 117 -11.27 -27.59 13.80
CA VAL A 117 -10.08 -27.08 14.52
C VAL A 117 -10.48 -26.10 15.63
N PHE A 118 -11.38 -25.15 15.35
CA PHE A 118 -11.83 -24.19 16.37
C PHE A 118 -12.59 -24.87 17.52
N TYR A 119 -13.41 -25.89 17.21
CA TYR A 119 -14.13 -26.65 18.23
C TYR A 119 -13.21 -27.54 19.06
N ASP A 120 -12.21 -28.17 18.42
CA ASP A 120 -11.26 -29.05 19.10
C ASP A 120 -10.34 -28.27 20.05
N HIS A 121 -9.98 -27.04 19.68
CA HIS A 121 -9.16 -26.15 20.51
C HIS A 121 -9.91 -25.67 21.77
N LEU A 122 -11.25 -25.61 21.72
CA LEU A 122 -12.07 -25.24 22.87
C LEU A 122 -11.98 -26.30 23.97
N GLN A 123 -11.61 -25.88 25.18
CA GLN A 123 -11.46 -26.76 26.33
C GLN A 123 -12.82 -27.20 26.86
N ASN A 124 -13.75 -26.26 27.02
CA ASN A 124 -15.08 -26.54 27.54
C ASN A 124 -16.12 -26.73 26.43
N LYS A 125 -16.14 -27.95 25.88
CA LYS A 125 -17.11 -28.35 24.83
C LYS A 125 -18.57 -28.34 25.28
N SER A 126 -18.87 -28.43 26.59
CA SER A 126 -20.25 -28.41 27.09
C SER A 126 -20.92 -27.04 26.95
N LYS A 127 -20.16 -26.00 26.61
CA LYS A 127 -20.65 -24.65 26.30
C LYS A 127 -21.07 -24.47 24.85
N VAL A 128 -21.03 -25.52 24.04
CA VAL A 128 -21.50 -25.50 22.66
C VAL A 128 -22.71 -26.41 22.55
N LEU A 129 -23.89 -25.81 22.39
CA LEU A 129 -25.14 -26.54 22.27
C LEU A 129 -25.60 -26.53 20.82
N THR A 130 -25.64 -27.70 20.19
CA THR A 130 -26.22 -27.92 18.87
C THR A 130 -27.74 -28.08 18.95
N ASP A 131 -28.42 -28.04 17.80
CA ASP A 131 -29.89 -28.02 17.69
C ASP A 131 -30.58 -26.85 18.43
N LYS A 132 -29.84 -25.78 18.70
CA LYS A 132 -30.29 -24.56 19.39
C LYS A 132 -30.43 -23.38 18.44
N ARG A 133 -31.34 -23.51 17.46
CA ARG A 133 -31.67 -22.40 16.55
C ARG A 133 -32.39 -21.29 17.31
N VAL A 134 -31.79 -20.10 17.37
CA VAL A 134 -32.42 -18.90 17.96
C VAL A 134 -33.69 -18.52 17.19
N ALA A 135 -34.76 -18.24 17.93
CA ALA A 135 -36.08 -17.89 17.40
C ALA A 135 -36.51 -16.47 17.80
N SER A 136 -36.28 -16.06 19.05
CA SER A 136 -36.62 -14.72 19.53
C SER A 136 -35.67 -14.24 20.62
N VAL A 137 -35.63 -12.92 20.82
CA VAL A 137 -34.76 -12.27 21.80
C VAL A 137 -35.57 -11.25 22.62
N LYS A 138 -35.33 -11.23 23.93
CA LYS A 138 -35.97 -10.30 24.86
C LYS A 138 -34.92 -9.61 25.74
N GLN A 139 -34.97 -8.28 25.79
CA GLN A 139 -34.16 -7.54 26.77
C GLN A 139 -34.76 -7.68 28.17
N LEU A 140 -33.90 -7.96 29.15
CA LEU A 140 -34.23 -7.97 30.57
C LEU A 140 -33.69 -6.67 31.20
N LYS A 141 -34.03 -6.44 32.47
CA LYS A 141 -33.53 -5.27 33.21
C LYS A 141 -31.99 -5.24 33.29
N ASP A 142 -31.39 -6.39 33.58
CA ASP A 142 -29.95 -6.51 33.83
C ASP A 142 -29.31 -7.61 32.94
N GLY A 143 -29.86 -7.86 31.75
CA GLY A 143 -29.39 -8.93 30.86
C GLY A 143 -30.25 -9.13 29.61
N ILE A 144 -30.09 -10.30 28.99
CA ILE A 144 -30.80 -10.69 27.77
C ILE A 144 -31.26 -12.15 27.87
N GLU A 145 -32.46 -12.43 27.36
CA GLU A 145 -33.03 -13.76 27.24
C GLU A 145 -33.16 -14.14 25.76
N VAL A 146 -32.71 -15.34 25.44
CA VAL A 146 -32.74 -15.92 24.09
C VAL A 146 -33.57 -17.18 24.12
N THR A 147 -34.58 -17.24 23.26
CA THR A 147 -35.44 -18.42 23.11
C THR A 147 -35.09 -19.14 21.82
N THR A 148 -34.86 -20.44 21.91
CA THR A 148 -34.58 -21.30 20.76
C THR A 148 -35.86 -21.94 20.22
N LYS A 149 -35.80 -22.46 18.99
CA LYS A 149 -36.96 -23.01 18.26
C LYS A 149 -37.63 -24.18 18.98
N ASP A 150 -36.89 -24.91 19.80
CA ASP A 150 -37.40 -26.01 20.64
C ASP A 150 -38.06 -25.53 21.95
N GLY A 151 -38.13 -24.20 22.17
CA GLY A 151 -38.71 -23.59 23.36
C GLY A 151 -37.74 -23.43 24.54
N SER A 152 -36.48 -23.89 24.43
CA SER A 152 -35.49 -23.67 25.49
C SER A 152 -35.17 -22.18 25.62
N THR A 153 -34.92 -21.71 26.85
CA THR A 153 -34.52 -20.34 27.13
C THR A 153 -33.14 -20.27 27.76
N TYR A 154 -32.37 -19.25 27.38
CA TYR A 154 -31.02 -19.02 27.86
C TYR A 154 -30.83 -17.54 28.21
N THR A 155 -30.27 -17.27 29.39
CA THR A 155 -29.96 -15.91 29.84
C THR A 155 -28.47 -15.64 29.86
N GLY A 156 -28.10 -14.39 29.59
CA GLY A 156 -26.74 -13.86 29.70
C GLY A 156 -26.75 -12.34 29.83
N ASP A 157 -25.58 -11.73 29.92
CA ASP A 157 -25.42 -10.28 30.02
C ASP A 157 -25.51 -9.61 28.66
N ILE A 158 -24.99 -10.27 27.62
CA ILE A 158 -25.04 -9.82 26.23
C ILE A 158 -25.28 -10.98 25.25
N LEU A 159 -25.79 -10.65 24.06
CA LEU A 159 -25.98 -11.57 22.93
C LEU A 159 -25.12 -11.12 21.75
N VAL A 160 -24.38 -12.05 21.16
CA VAL A 160 -23.65 -11.87 19.91
C VAL A 160 -24.32 -12.68 18.80
N GLY A 161 -24.86 -11.99 17.79
CA GLY A 161 -25.41 -12.58 16.58
C GLY A 161 -24.32 -12.93 15.58
N ALA A 162 -23.91 -14.20 15.53
CA ALA A 162 -22.94 -14.77 14.58
C ALA A 162 -23.60 -15.79 13.63
N ASP A 163 -24.90 -15.61 13.38
CA ASP A 163 -25.83 -16.54 12.72
C ASP A 163 -25.97 -16.29 11.20
N GLY A 164 -25.02 -15.56 10.61
CA GLY A 164 -24.81 -15.46 9.17
C GLY A 164 -25.71 -14.49 8.41
N VAL A 165 -25.70 -14.59 7.08
CA VAL A 165 -26.35 -13.61 6.18
C VAL A 165 -27.86 -13.50 6.38
N HIS A 166 -28.53 -14.57 6.83
CA HIS A 166 -29.97 -14.59 7.14
C HIS A 166 -30.27 -14.48 8.65
N SER A 167 -29.40 -13.78 9.38
CA SER A 167 -29.43 -13.61 10.83
C SER A 167 -30.84 -13.35 11.39
N THR A 168 -31.29 -14.22 12.28
CA THR A 168 -32.47 -14.01 13.12
C THR A 168 -32.17 -12.96 14.18
N VAL A 169 -30.94 -12.98 14.75
CA VAL A 169 -30.54 -12.01 15.78
C VAL A 169 -30.57 -10.58 15.24
N ARG A 170 -30.14 -10.35 13.99
CA ARG A 170 -30.23 -9.03 13.34
C ARG A 170 -31.67 -8.55 13.22
N LYS A 171 -32.60 -9.45 12.85
CA LYS A 171 -34.03 -9.11 12.75
C LYS A 171 -34.63 -8.76 14.10
N GLU A 172 -34.30 -9.54 15.14
CA GLU A 172 -34.76 -9.25 16.50
C GLU A 172 -34.12 -7.96 17.05
N MET A 173 -32.86 -7.68 16.72
CA MET A 173 -32.21 -6.41 17.04
C MET A 173 -32.94 -5.23 16.39
N TRP A 174 -33.31 -5.34 15.11
CA TRP A 174 -34.11 -4.32 14.42
C TRP A 174 -35.48 -4.14 15.05
N ARG A 175 -36.20 -5.23 15.35
CA ARG A 175 -37.50 -5.18 16.01
C ARG A 175 -37.42 -4.46 17.36
N LEU A 176 -36.45 -4.84 18.20
CA LEU A 176 -36.24 -4.21 19.51
C LEU A 176 -35.83 -2.74 19.38
N ALA A 177 -35.02 -2.38 18.38
CA ALA A 177 -34.68 -0.99 18.12
C ALA A 177 -35.90 -0.18 17.68
N ASP A 178 -36.73 -0.72 16.79
CA ASP A 178 -37.98 -0.07 16.36
C ASP A 178 -38.96 0.12 17.53
N GLU A 179 -39.03 -0.83 18.47
CA GLU A 179 -39.91 -0.76 19.65
C GLU A 179 -39.41 0.21 20.73
N LEU A 180 -38.10 0.17 21.03
CA LEU A 180 -37.52 0.85 22.19
C LEU A 180 -36.84 2.18 21.85
N SER A 181 -36.38 2.37 20.62
CA SER A 181 -35.70 3.59 20.15
C SER A 181 -35.93 3.80 18.64
N PRO A 182 -37.16 4.16 18.23
CA PRO A 182 -37.51 4.33 16.81
C PRO A 182 -36.52 5.25 16.07
N GLY A 183 -36.02 4.79 14.92
CA GLY A 183 -35.08 5.54 14.09
C GLY A 183 -33.60 5.41 14.47
N TYR A 184 -33.25 4.69 15.54
CA TYR A 184 -31.85 4.44 15.91
C TYR A 184 -31.09 3.66 14.82
N ILE A 185 -31.74 2.64 14.26
CA ILE A 185 -31.23 1.89 13.10
C ILE A 185 -31.97 2.42 11.87
N PRO A 186 -31.26 2.93 10.86
CA PRO A 186 -31.90 3.45 9.67
C PRO A 186 -32.54 2.32 8.86
N LYS A 187 -33.73 2.57 8.29
CA LYS A 187 -34.43 1.57 7.46
C LYS A 187 -33.64 1.13 6.23
N SER A 188 -32.70 1.96 5.77
CA SER A 188 -31.75 1.63 4.70
C SER A 188 -30.93 0.37 4.99
N ASP A 189 -30.61 0.07 6.26
CA ASP A 189 -29.92 -1.18 6.63
C ASP A 189 -30.74 -2.44 6.26
N GLN A 190 -32.05 -2.28 6.03
CA GLN A 190 -32.97 -3.35 5.65
C GLN A 190 -33.27 -3.31 4.14
N THR A 191 -33.51 -2.13 3.58
CA THR A 191 -34.04 -1.97 2.21
C THR A 191 -32.98 -1.81 1.14
N ASP A 192 -31.82 -1.25 1.46
CA ASP A 192 -30.85 -0.76 0.47
C ASP A 192 -29.76 -1.78 0.12
N VAL A 193 -29.87 -3.00 0.66
CA VAL A 193 -28.96 -4.10 0.33
C VAL A 193 -29.06 -4.43 -1.16
N THR A 194 -27.93 -4.40 -1.86
CA THR A 194 -27.80 -4.72 -3.28
C THR A 194 -27.17 -6.08 -3.51
N CYS A 195 -27.49 -6.68 -4.64
CA CYS A 195 -26.93 -7.96 -5.09
C CYS A 195 -26.71 -7.91 -6.60
N ASP A 196 -25.48 -7.56 -7.00
CA ASP A 196 -25.07 -7.48 -8.40
C ASP A 196 -24.65 -8.83 -8.97
N TYR A 197 -24.34 -9.79 -8.10
CA TYR A 197 -23.79 -11.08 -8.47
C TYR A 197 -24.55 -12.25 -7.84
N THR A 198 -24.56 -13.36 -8.55
CA THR A 198 -24.93 -14.69 -8.04
C THR A 198 -23.68 -15.58 -8.12
N CYS A 199 -23.51 -16.48 -7.16
CA CYS A 199 -22.38 -17.40 -7.09
C CYS A 199 -22.85 -18.84 -7.05
N MET A 200 -22.30 -19.66 -7.93
CA MET A 200 -22.29 -21.10 -7.74
C MET A 200 -20.93 -21.50 -7.16
N PHE A 201 -20.92 -22.12 -6.00
CA PHE A 201 -19.69 -22.66 -5.43
C PHE A 201 -19.79 -24.17 -5.29
N GLY A 202 -18.66 -24.86 -5.36
CA GLY A 202 -18.61 -26.29 -5.23
C GLY A 202 -17.24 -26.86 -4.90
N ILE A 203 -17.25 -28.16 -4.68
CA ILE A 203 -16.09 -28.99 -4.40
C ILE A 203 -16.14 -30.14 -5.40
N SER A 204 -15.04 -30.45 -6.05
CA SER A 204 -14.93 -31.57 -6.98
C SER A 204 -13.85 -32.56 -6.55
N HIS A 205 -14.03 -33.83 -6.94
CA HIS A 205 -12.96 -34.81 -6.94
C HIS A 205 -11.83 -34.39 -7.90
N PRO A 206 -10.61 -34.93 -7.74
CA PRO A 206 -9.51 -34.64 -8.66
C PRO A 206 -9.95 -34.78 -10.14
N VAL A 207 -9.56 -33.81 -10.96
CA VAL A 207 -9.80 -33.80 -12.41
C VAL A 207 -8.47 -33.94 -13.13
N GLU A 208 -8.40 -34.83 -14.11
CA GLU A 208 -7.19 -35.02 -14.93
C GLU A 208 -6.84 -33.71 -15.67
N GLY A 209 -5.54 -33.37 -15.69
CA GLY A 209 -5.06 -32.12 -16.26
C GLY A 209 -5.15 -30.90 -15.34
N PHE A 210 -5.77 -31.01 -14.16
CA PHE A 210 -5.78 -29.91 -13.19
C PHE A 210 -4.39 -29.74 -12.53
N GLU A 211 -3.82 -28.55 -12.66
CA GLU A 211 -2.53 -28.18 -12.06
C GLU A 211 -2.61 -28.20 -10.52
N LYS A 212 -1.70 -28.91 -9.86
CA LYS A 212 -1.65 -28.99 -8.39
C LYS A 212 -1.00 -27.75 -7.77
N GLU A 213 -1.17 -27.57 -6.47
CA GLU A 213 -0.53 -26.52 -5.67
C GLU A 213 -0.85 -25.10 -6.17
N SER A 214 -2.00 -24.94 -6.83
CA SER A 214 -2.29 -23.76 -7.64
C SER A 214 -3.65 -23.12 -7.33
N SER A 215 -3.74 -21.81 -7.56
CA SER A 215 -4.98 -21.04 -7.58
C SER A 215 -5.13 -20.32 -8.90
N HIS A 216 -6.32 -20.40 -9.50
CA HIS A 216 -6.66 -19.83 -10.79
C HIS A 216 -7.83 -18.87 -10.66
N MET A 217 -7.60 -17.62 -11.05
CA MET A 217 -8.66 -16.63 -11.24
C MET A 217 -8.88 -16.45 -12.74
N ILE A 218 -10.05 -16.83 -13.25
CA ILE A 218 -10.36 -16.76 -14.68
C ILE A 218 -11.26 -15.56 -14.93
N THR A 219 -10.80 -14.64 -15.76
CA THR A 219 -11.58 -13.49 -16.21
C THR A 219 -12.54 -13.89 -17.32
N ASN A 220 -13.76 -13.38 -17.34
CA ASN A 220 -14.71 -13.57 -18.45
C ASN A 220 -15.72 -12.41 -18.53
N HIS A 221 -16.45 -12.28 -19.63
CA HIS A 221 -17.45 -11.22 -19.81
C HIS A 221 -18.72 -11.53 -19.01
N GLY A 222 -19.02 -10.71 -18.01
CA GLY A 222 -20.20 -10.86 -17.15
C GLY A 222 -20.12 -12.03 -16.16
N ARG A 223 -18.99 -12.75 -16.10
CA ARG A 223 -18.76 -13.85 -15.17
C ARG A 223 -17.27 -14.03 -14.89
N SER A 224 -16.92 -14.72 -13.81
CA SER A 224 -15.53 -15.06 -13.50
C SER A 224 -15.47 -16.33 -12.67
N TYR A 225 -14.27 -16.89 -12.55
CA TYR A 225 -14.02 -18.07 -11.73
C TYR A 225 -12.90 -17.83 -10.73
N LEU A 226 -13.04 -18.42 -9.55
CA LEU A 226 -11.93 -18.70 -8.63
C LEU A 226 -11.88 -20.21 -8.44
N VAL A 227 -10.76 -20.84 -8.82
CA VAL A 227 -10.56 -22.29 -8.70
C VAL A 227 -9.26 -22.55 -7.97
N VAL A 228 -9.29 -23.33 -6.88
CA VAL A 228 -8.17 -23.49 -5.96
C VAL A 228 -7.98 -24.96 -5.63
N ASP A 229 -6.73 -25.43 -5.69
CA ASP A 229 -6.36 -26.76 -5.23
C ASP A 229 -6.50 -26.88 -3.71
N GLY A 230 -6.95 -28.04 -3.25
CA GLY A 230 -7.40 -28.27 -1.89
C GLY A 230 -6.95 -29.61 -1.31
N PRO A 231 -6.98 -29.76 0.02
CA PRO A 231 -6.50 -30.99 0.63
C PRO A 231 -7.21 -32.27 0.19
N GLY A 232 -6.43 -33.34 0.06
CA GLY A 232 -6.91 -34.63 -0.45
C GLY A 232 -7.17 -34.63 -1.96
N GLY A 233 -6.56 -33.70 -2.70
CA GLY A 233 -6.74 -33.53 -4.15
C GLY A 233 -8.10 -32.95 -4.54
N ARG A 234 -8.80 -32.30 -3.60
CA ARG A 234 -10.08 -31.64 -3.88
C ARG A 234 -9.85 -30.39 -4.69
N ILE A 235 -10.78 -30.09 -5.59
CA ILE A 235 -10.77 -28.84 -6.34
C ILE A 235 -11.93 -27.98 -5.86
N TYR A 236 -11.62 -26.84 -5.27
CA TYR A 236 -12.62 -25.86 -4.87
C TYR A 236 -12.86 -24.88 -6.00
N TRP A 237 -14.11 -24.58 -6.30
CA TRP A 237 -14.42 -23.64 -7.37
C TRP A 237 -15.60 -22.73 -7.01
N PHE A 238 -15.52 -21.51 -7.50
CA PHE A 238 -16.52 -20.46 -7.39
C PHE A 238 -16.72 -19.89 -8.79
N LEU A 239 -17.95 -19.94 -9.26
CA LEU A 239 -18.41 -19.32 -10.50
C LEU A 239 -19.30 -18.14 -10.12
N PHE A 240 -18.81 -16.94 -10.41
CA PHE A 240 -19.53 -15.68 -10.17
C PHE A 240 -20.18 -15.22 -11.46
N LEU A 241 -21.48 -14.88 -11.43
CA LEU A 241 -22.20 -14.34 -12.58
C LEU A 241 -22.81 -12.99 -12.22
N LYS A 242 -22.60 -12.00 -13.09
CA LYS A 242 -23.28 -10.71 -13.02
C LYS A 242 -24.76 -10.93 -13.30
N ASN A 243 -25.61 -10.42 -12.41
CA ASN A 243 -27.05 -10.40 -12.63
C ASN A 243 -27.39 -9.41 -13.75
N GLU A 244 -28.43 -9.70 -14.54
CA GLU A 244 -28.89 -8.80 -15.63
C GLU A 244 -29.21 -7.38 -15.15
N ARG A 245 -29.63 -7.27 -13.89
CA ARG A 245 -29.78 -6.02 -13.15
C ARG A 245 -29.37 -6.21 -11.70
N THR A 246 -29.04 -5.12 -11.01
CA THR A 246 -28.89 -5.13 -9.55
C THR A 246 -30.21 -5.52 -8.90
N LEU A 247 -30.18 -6.59 -8.09
CA LEU A 247 -31.31 -6.97 -7.24
C LEU A 247 -31.23 -6.20 -5.91
N ARG A 248 -32.37 -5.89 -5.31
CA ARG A 248 -32.45 -5.10 -4.08
C ARG A 248 -33.30 -5.77 -3.00
N ASN A 249 -33.03 -5.42 -1.75
CA ASN A 249 -33.76 -5.84 -0.57
C ASN A 249 -33.68 -7.36 -0.30
N MET A 250 -33.06 -7.71 0.83
CA MET A 250 -32.87 -9.10 1.29
C MET A 250 -34.16 -9.87 1.56
N GLU A 251 -35.24 -9.16 1.86
CA GLU A 251 -36.57 -9.72 2.10
C GLU A 251 -37.50 -9.54 0.87
N GLY A 252 -36.98 -8.97 -0.22
CA GLY A 252 -37.69 -8.66 -1.45
C GLY A 252 -37.15 -9.42 -2.64
N GLU A 253 -36.41 -8.73 -3.52
CA GLU A 253 -36.01 -9.28 -4.82
C GLU A 253 -34.88 -10.31 -4.73
N ILE A 254 -34.04 -10.25 -3.69
CA ILE A 254 -32.86 -11.09 -3.55
C ILE A 254 -33.30 -12.52 -3.18
N PRO A 255 -33.07 -13.53 -4.04
CA PRO A 255 -33.52 -14.89 -3.78
C PRO A 255 -32.79 -15.50 -2.58
N ARG A 256 -33.54 -16.12 -1.66
CA ARG A 256 -32.95 -16.85 -0.53
C ARG A 256 -32.38 -18.20 -0.91
N ARG A 257 -32.97 -18.85 -1.91
CA ARG A 257 -32.63 -20.19 -2.36
C ARG A 257 -32.88 -20.29 -3.85
N PHE A 258 -32.05 -21.09 -4.50
CA PHE A 258 -32.25 -21.52 -5.87
C PHE A 258 -32.58 -23.01 -5.88
N SER A 259 -33.38 -23.42 -6.85
CA SER A 259 -33.67 -24.82 -7.12
C SER A 259 -32.47 -25.51 -7.76
N LYS A 260 -32.40 -26.83 -7.65
CA LYS A 260 -31.39 -27.63 -8.35
C LYS A 260 -31.49 -27.55 -9.87
N GLN A 261 -32.67 -27.26 -10.40
CA GLN A 261 -32.86 -27.06 -11.83
C GLN A 261 -32.25 -25.74 -12.32
N GLU A 262 -32.40 -24.65 -11.57
CA GLU A 262 -31.74 -23.36 -11.85
C GLU A 262 -30.22 -23.49 -11.76
N GLU A 263 -29.72 -24.19 -10.74
CA GLU A 263 -28.30 -24.52 -10.60
C GLU A 263 -27.78 -25.25 -11.85
N LYS A 264 -28.43 -26.35 -12.24
CA LYS A 264 -28.02 -27.14 -13.41
C LYS A 264 -28.07 -26.33 -14.71
N ALA A 265 -29.15 -25.58 -14.94
CA ALA A 265 -29.30 -24.76 -16.14
C ALA A 265 -28.21 -23.68 -16.24
N LEU A 266 -27.80 -23.10 -15.10
CA LEU A 266 -26.71 -22.13 -15.05
C LEU A 266 -25.34 -22.79 -15.31
N ALA A 267 -25.13 -24.00 -14.80
CA ALA A 267 -23.92 -24.77 -15.08
C ALA A 267 -23.79 -25.12 -16.57
N GLU A 268 -24.89 -25.51 -17.22
CA GLU A 268 -24.93 -25.82 -18.66
C GLU A 268 -24.58 -24.61 -19.53
N LYS A 269 -24.98 -23.39 -19.15
CA LYS A 269 -24.57 -22.14 -19.84
C LYS A 269 -23.07 -21.85 -19.76
N CYS A 270 -22.40 -22.41 -18.77
CA CYS A 270 -21.00 -22.17 -18.47
C CYS A 270 -20.12 -23.39 -18.79
N TRP A 271 -20.71 -24.43 -19.38
CA TRP A 271 -20.11 -25.76 -19.48
C TRP A 271 -18.77 -25.78 -20.21
N ASP A 272 -18.67 -25.00 -21.29
CA ASP A 272 -17.51 -24.93 -22.17
C ASP A 272 -16.49 -23.86 -21.78
N ASP A 273 -16.71 -23.15 -20.68
CA ASP A 273 -15.76 -22.15 -20.19
C ASP A 273 -14.44 -22.82 -19.83
N VAL A 274 -13.36 -22.24 -20.34
CA VAL A 274 -11.99 -22.73 -20.11
C VAL A 274 -11.54 -22.29 -18.72
N ILE A 275 -11.15 -23.25 -17.89
CA ILE A 275 -10.54 -22.99 -16.57
C ILE A 275 -9.02 -22.91 -16.73
N MET A 276 -8.45 -23.87 -17.44
CA MET A 276 -7.06 -23.88 -17.87
C MET A 276 -6.91 -24.77 -19.12
N GLU A 277 -5.71 -24.84 -19.68
CA GLU A 277 -5.41 -25.74 -20.78
C GLU A 277 -5.84 -27.18 -20.44
N GLY A 278 -6.72 -27.76 -21.24
CA GLY A 278 -7.24 -29.11 -21.07
C GLY A 278 -8.37 -29.29 -20.05
N VAL A 279 -8.75 -28.27 -19.27
CA VAL A 279 -9.82 -28.38 -18.26
C VAL A 279 -10.89 -27.31 -18.44
N LYS A 280 -12.15 -27.75 -18.60
CA LYS A 280 -13.32 -26.88 -18.68
C LYS A 280 -14.13 -26.90 -17.38
N PHE A 281 -14.99 -25.90 -17.19
CA PHE A 281 -15.90 -25.87 -16.05
C PHE A 281 -16.81 -27.10 -15.99
N GLY A 282 -17.30 -27.58 -17.14
CA GLY A 282 -18.10 -28.80 -17.23
C GLY A 282 -17.40 -30.03 -16.64
N ASP A 283 -16.07 -30.12 -16.71
CA ASP A 283 -15.32 -31.25 -16.15
C ASP A 283 -15.24 -31.17 -14.62
N LEU A 284 -15.09 -29.96 -14.07
CA LEU A 284 -15.22 -29.72 -12.63
C LEU A 284 -16.63 -30.08 -12.15
N TYR A 285 -17.66 -29.61 -12.86
CA TYR A 285 -19.06 -29.82 -12.45
C TYR A 285 -19.51 -31.29 -12.55
N LYS A 286 -19.05 -32.06 -13.55
CA LYS A 286 -19.27 -33.52 -13.62
C LYS A 286 -18.66 -34.25 -12.43
N SER A 287 -17.50 -33.80 -11.96
CA SER A 287 -16.73 -34.38 -10.87
C SER A 287 -17.13 -33.83 -9.49
N GLN A 288 -18.24 -33.08 -9.40
CA GLN A 288 -18.63 -32.42 -8.14
C GLN A 288 -18.92 -33.44 -7.03
N MET A 289 -18.41 -33.17 -5.84
CA MET A 289 -18.90 -33.69 -4.56
C MET A 289 -20.12 -32.89 -4.10
N SER A 290 -20.08 -31.57 -4.31
CA SER A 290 -21.15 -30.66 -3.98
C SER A 290 -21.12 -29.41 -4.86
N ALA A 291 -22.30 -28.86 -5.13
CA ALA A 291 -22.49 -27.55 -5.72
C ALA A 291 -23.71 -26.88 -5.09
N VAL A 292 -23.62 -25.56 -4.88
CA VAL A 292 -24.70 -24.74 -4.34
C VAL A 292 -24.73 -23.41 -5.09
N LEU A 293 -25.90 -23.05 -5.62
CA LEU A 293 -26.18 -21.74 -6.16
C LEU A 293 -26.73 -20.80 -5.07
N THR A 294 -26.17 -19.60 -4.95
CA THR A 294 -26.56 -18.60 -3.95
C THR A 294 -26.45 -17.18 -4.47
N ALA A 295 -27.29 -16.28 -3.99
CA ALA A 295 -27.19 -14.85 -4.26
C ALA A 295 -26.06 -14.25 -3.40
N LEU A 296 -25.38 -13.21 -3.92
CA LEU A 296 -24.33 -12.50 -3.19
C LEU A 296 -24.76 -11.08 -2.84
N PRO A 297 -25.61 -10.90 -1.82
CA PRO A 297 -25.85 -9.57 -1.28
C PRO A 297 -24.56 -9.01 -0.70
N GLU A 298 -24.27 -7.75 -0.97
CA GLU A 298 -23.08 -7.06 -0.45
C GLU A 298 -23.55 -5.89 0.41
N PHE A 299 -23.11 -5.83 1.67
CA PHE A 299 -23.52 -4.77 2.58
C PHE A 299 -22.58 -4.64 3.78
N VAL A 300 -22.62 -3.46 4.40
CA VAL A 300 -22.13 -3.22 5.76
C VAL A 300 -23.22 -2.44 6.49
N CYS A 301 -23.79 -3.01 7.55
CA CYS A 301 -24.81 -2.32 8.33
C CYS A 301 -24.22 -1.08 9.00
N THR A 302 -24.99 0.00 9.07
CA THR A 302 -24.59 1.24 9.73
C THR A 302 -24.56 1.11 11.25
N LYS A 303 -25.38 0.22 11.81
CA LYS A 303 -25.42 -0.12 13.25
C LYS A 303 -25.16 -1.60 13.47
N TRP A 304 -24.13 -1.90 14.27
CA TRP A 304 -23.73 -3.28 14.56
C TRP A 304 -24.29 -3.78 15.89
N HIS A 305 -24.86 -2.88 16.68
CA HIS A 305 -25.35 -3.18 18.02
C HIS A 305 -26.59 -2.37 18.36
N PHE A 306 -27.37 -2.88 19.28
CA PHE A 306 -28.45 -2.17 19.95
C PHE A 306 -28.71 -2.80 21.31
N GLY A 307 -28.72 -1.99 22.38
CA GLY A 307 -28.81 -2.45 23.76
C GLY A 307 -27.72 -3.49 24.06
N ARG A 308 -28.14 -4.69 24.48
CA ARG A 308 -27.24 -5.81 24.82
C ARG A 308 -26.96 -6.77 23.67
N ILE A 309 -27.28 -6.39 22.43
CA ILE A 309 -27.05 -7.20 21.22
C ILE A 309 -25.93 -6.61 20.38
N PHE A 310 -24.98 -7.45 19.94
CA PHE A 310 -23.95 -7.10 18.96
C PHE A 310 -23.97 -8.12 17.80
N LEU A 311 -23.70 -7.69 16.57
CA LEU A 311 -23.65 -8.55 15.39
C LEU A 311 -22.21 -8.73 14.90
N ALA A 312 -21.84 -9.94 14.48
CA ALA A 312 -20.49 -10.26 14.02
C ALA A 312 -20.48 -11.18 12.78
N GLY A 313 -19.59 -10.86 11.84
CA GLY A 313 -19.43 -11.61 10.58
C GLY A 313 -20.54 -11.29 9.57
N ASP A 314 -20.94 -12.29 8.79
CA ASP A 314 -21.98 -12.19 7.76
C ASP A 314 -23.35 -11.67 8.28
N SER A 315 -23.57 -11.65 9.59
CA SER A 315 -24.75 -11.02 10.19
C SER A 315 -24.72 -9.50 10.16
N VAL A 316 -23.60 -8.84 9.86
CA VAL A 316 -23.50 -7.36 9.86
C VAL A 316 -22.72 -6.80 8.68
N HIS A 317 -21.84 -7.60 8.08
CA HIS A 317 -21.13 -7.24 6.86
C HIS A 317 -21.01 -8.45 5.95
N LYS A 318 -21.34 -8.28 4.66
CA LYS A 318 -21.29 -9.35 3.67
C LYS A 318 -20.47 -8.92 2.46
N PHE A 319 -19.53 -9.78 2.10
CA PHE A 319 -18.54 -9.57 1.04
C PHE A 319 -18.90 -10.37 -0.21
N ASN A 320 -18.45 -9.87 -1.37
CA ASN A 320 -18.17 -10.74 -2.49
C ASN A 320 -17.04 -11.74 -2.15
N PRO A 321 -17.25 -13.06 -2.29
CA PRO A 321 -16.28 -14.08 -1.93
C PRO A 321 -14.95 -14.05 -2.70
N ILE A 322 -14.87 -13.41 -3.89
CA ILE A 322 -13.65 -13.43 -4.71
C ILE A 322 -12.42 -12.87 -3.98
N SER A 323 -12.63 -11.94 -3.05
CA SER A 323 -11.57 -11.35 -2.22
C SER A 323 -11.06 -12.27 -1.10
N GLY A 324 -11.85 -13.28 -0.74
CA GLY A 324 -11.61 -14.16 0.41
C GLY A 324 -11.64 -13.45 1.78
N GLN A 325 -12.14 -12.22 1.87
CA GLN A 325 -12.05 -11.42 3.11
C GLN A 325 -13.21 -11.60 4.10
N GLY A 326 -14.29 -12.30 3.74
CA GLY A 326 -15.45 -12.45 4.63
C GLY A 326 -15.13 -13.15 5.95
N GLY A 327 -14.56 -14.36 5.89
CA GLY A 327 -14.17 -15.12 7.08
C GLY A 327 -13.06 -14.43 7.89
N ASN A 328 -12.05 -13.88 7.20
CA ASN A 328 -10.96 -13.13 7.84
C ASN A 328 -11.49 -11.88 8.56
N SER A 329 -12.43 -11.14 7.96
CA SER A 329 -13.07 -9.98 8.59
C SER A 329 -13.95 -10.36 9.77
N ALA A 330 -14.61 -11.53 9.72
CA ALA A 330 -15.37 -12.05 10.85
C ALA A 330 -14.47 -12.36 12.06
N ILE A 331 -13.28 -12.93 11.82
CA ILE A 331 -12.24 -13.16 12.84
C ILE A 331 -11.77 -11.83 13.42
N GLU A 332 -11.47 -10.84 12.59
CA GLU A 332 -11.06 -9.50 13.04
C GLU A 332 -12.17 -8.80 13.85
N THR A 333 -13.45 -8.94 13.46
CA THR A 333 -14.59 -8.40 14.23
C THR A 333 -14.71 -9.09 15.60
N ALA A 334 -14.53 -10.41 15.68
CA ALA A 334 -14.53 -11.13 16.95
C ALA A 334 -13.40 -10.65 17.88
N ALA A 335 -12.21 -10.43 17.35
CA ALA A 335 -11.06 -9.91 18.11
C ALA A 335 -11.31 -8.49 18.65
N ALA A 336 -11.87 -7.60 17.83
CA ALA A 336 -12.23 -6.25 18.25
C ALA A 336 -13.29 -6.27 19.37
N LEU A 337 -14.32 -7.10 19.23
CA LEU A 337 -15.36 -7.26 20.25
C LEU A 337 -14.80 -7.84 21.56
N ALA A 338 -14.01 -8.91 21.50
CA ALA A 338 -13.39 -9.51 22.69
C ALA A 338 -12.50 -8.51 23.43
N THR A 339 -11.77 -7.67 22.69
CA THR A 339 -10.93 -6.59 23.23
C THR A 339 -11.73 -5.57 24.01
N GLU A 340 -12.86 -5.13 23.46
CA GLU A 340 -13.70 -4.14 24.14
C GLU A 340 -14.47 -4.72 25.32
N ILE A 341 -14.89 -5.99 25.25
CA ILE A 341 -15.51 -6.69 26.39
C ILE A 341 -14.53 -6.75 27.56
N ILE A 342 -13.30 -7.25 27.37
CA ILE A 342 -12.36 -7.37 28.50
C ILE A 342 -11.93 -6.00 29.03
N THR A 343 -11.80 -4.99 28.16
CA THR A 343 -11.45 -3.62 28.57
C THR A 343 -12.55 -3.03 29.46
N MET A 344 -13.81 -3.20 29.05
CA MET A 344 -14.97 -2.81 29.85
C MET A 344 -14.99 -3.54 31.21
N LEU A 345 -14.80 -4.85 31.23
CA LEU A 345 -14.82 -5.65 32.46
C LEU A 345 -13.70 -5.24 33.42
N LYS A 346 -12.48 -4.99 32.93
CA LYS A 346 -11.36 -4.49 33.74
C LYS A 346 -11.61 -3.08 34.31
N SER A 347 -12.41 -2.27 33.62
CA SER A 347 -12.77 -0.91 34.04
C SER A 347 -13.99 -0.90 34.97
N THR A 348 -14.68 -2.04 35.11
CA THR A 348 -15.84 -2.17 35.98
C THR A 348 -15.38 -2.48 37.40
N PRO A 349 -15.91 -1.81 38.44
CA PRO A 349 -15.56 -2.09 39.83
C PRO A 349 -15.74 -3.57 40.18
N SER A 350 -14.82 -4.12 40.98
CA SER A 350 -14.91 -5.50 41.46
C SER A 350 -16.28 -5.75 42.12
N LYS A 351 -16.92 -6.88 41.78
CA LYS A 351 -18.25 -7.32 42.25
C LYS A 351 -19.47 -6.56 41.71
N THR A 352 -19.35 -5.68 40.72
CA THR A 352 -20.51 -5.06 40.05
C THR A 352 -20.63 -5.49 38.60
N ALA A 353 -21.85 -5.66 38.11
CA ALA A 353 -22.11 -5.89 36.69
C ALA A 353 -21.91 -4.60 35.87
N PRO A 354 -21.42 -4.67 34.62
CA PRO A 354 -21.37 -3.52 33.73
C PRO A 354 -22.76 -2.93 33.47
N THR A 355 -22.84 -1.61 33.44
CA THR A 355 -24.08 -0.89 33.09
C THR A 355 -24.37 -0.98 31.59
N ASP A 356 -25.62 -0.77 31.19
CA ASP A 356 -26.01 -0.71 29.77
C ASP A 356 -25.22 0.33 28.98
N ALA A 357 -24.91 1.47 29.61
CA ALA A 357 -24.09 2.52 29.01
C ALA A 357 -22.65 2.05 28.77
N ALA A 358 -22.06 1.30 29.71
CA ALA A 358 -20.72 0.74 29.55
C ALA A 358 -20.66 -0.30 28.43
N ILE A 359 -21.68 -1.17 28.34
CA ILE A 359 -21.82 -2.16 27.26
C ILE A 359 -21.98 -1.47 25.90
N THR A 360 -22.89 -0.50 25.81
CA THR A 360 -23.12 0.27 24.57
C THR A 360 -21.84 0.99 24.13
N ALA A 361 -21.08 1.58 25.06
CA ALA A 361 -19.82 2.23 24.75
C ALA A 361 -18.75 1.23 24.26
N ALA A 362 -18.67 0.03 24.85
CA ALA A 362 -17.77 -1.03 24.40
C ALA A 362 -18.14 -1.52 22.99
N PHE A 363 -19.42 -1.74 22.73
CA PHE A 363 -19.91 -2.11 21.40
C PHE A 363 -19.65 -1.02 20.36
N GLN A 364 -19.84 0.25 20.72
CA GLN A 364 -19.57 1.36 19.81
C GLN A 364 -18.08 1.42 19.45
N ARG A 365 -17.17 1.27 20.42
CA ARG A 365 -15.72 1.23 20.14
C ARG A 365 -15.33 0.04 19.26
N ALA A 366 -15.93 -1.13 19.47
CA ALA A 366 -15.70 -2.31 18.63
C ALA A 366 -16.16 -2.08 17.18
N GLN A 367 -17.31 -1.41 16.99
CA GLN A 367 -17.79 -1.01 15.67
C GLN A 367 -16.86 0.04 15.05
N ASP A 368 -16.51 1.11 15.76
CA ASP A 368 -15.69 2.22 15.25
C ASP A 368 -14.31 1.74 14.79
N ALA A 369 -13.72 0.78 15.51
CA ALA A 369 -12.45 0.16 15.16
C ALA A 369 -12.50 -0.66 13.85
N ARG A 370 -13.68 -1.06 13.39
CA ARG A 370 -13.86 -2.00 12.26
C ARG A 370 -14.58 -1.41 11.07
N HIS A 371 -15.58 -0.55 11.28
CA HIS A 371 -16.56 -0.18 10.28
C HIS A 371 -15.91 0.37 9.00
N ALA A 372 -15.07 1.40 9.12
CA ALA A 372 -14.43 2.03 7.96
C ALA A 372 -13.57 1.03 7.15
N ARG A 373 -12.83 0.16 7.84
CA ARG A 373 -12.00 -0.87 7.21
C ARG A 373 -12.83 -1.93 6.50
N VAL A 374 -13.88 -2.44 7.16
CA VAL A 374 -14.78 -3.44 6.57
C VAL A 374 -15.49 -2.87 5.35
N SER A 375 -15.99 -1.63 5.40
CA SER A 375 -16.59 -0.95 4.24
C SER A 375 -15.60 -0.87 3.06
N ALA A 376 -14.36 -0.45 3.31
CA ALA A 376 -13.34 -0.39 2.27
C ALA A 376 -13.01 -1.77 1.67
N LEU A 377 -12.96 -2.82 2.50
CA LEU A 377 -12.68 -4.18 2.02
C LEU A 377 -13.86 -4.79 1.24
N VAL A 378 -15.11 -4.51 1.62
CA VAL A 378 -16.30 -4.92 0.85
C VAL A 378 -16.29 -4.25 -0.51
N GLU A 379 -16.08 -2.93 -0.55
CA GLU A 379 -16.00 -2.17 -1.80
C GLU A 379 -14.85 -2.66 -2.70
N ALA A 380 -13.68 -2.95 -2.11
CA ALA A 380 -12.54 -3.49 -2.85
C ALA A 380 -12.84 -4.88 -3.43
N GLY A 381 -13.51 -5.76 -2.68
CA GLY A 381 -13.96 -7.06 -3.17
C GLY A 381 -14.94 -6.97 -4.33
N HIS A 382 -15.88 -6.02 -4.26
CA HIS A 382 -16.79 -5.73 -5.37
C HIS A 382 -16.04 -5.25 -6.62
N LYS A 383 -15.13 -4.28 -6.47
CA LYS A 383 -14.31 -3.78 -7.59
C LYS A 383 -13.41 -4.85 -8.20
N GLN A 384 -12.85 -5.73 -7.38
CA GLN A 384 -12.09 -6.89 -7.85
C GLN A 384 -12.98 -7.81 -8.69
N GLN A 385 -14.19 -8.13 -8.22
CA GLN A 385 -15.13 -8.93 -9.00
C GLN A 385 -15.50 -8.25 -10.33
N ALA A 386 -15.80 -6.95 -10.32
CA ALA A 386 -16.13 -6.19 -11.53
C ALA A 386 -14.99 -6.16 -12.56
N PHE A 387 -13.74 -6.10 -12.08
CA PHE A 387 -12.55 -6.24 -12.92
C PHE A 387 -12.47 -7.63 -13.54
N MET A 388 -12.63 -8.67 -12.73
CA MET A 388 -12.55 -10.07 -13.17
C MET A 388 -13.69 -10.45 -14.13
N ALA A 389 -14.86 -9.84 -14.00
CA ALA A 389 -16.00 -10.06 -14.88
C ALA A 389 -16.02 -9.15 -16.12
N PHE A 390 -14.93 -8.41 -16.41
CA PHE A 390 -14.85 -7.47 -17.53
C PHE A 390 -16.06 -6.55 -17.67
N GLU A 391 -16.53 -5.97 -16.56
CA GLU A 391 -17.71 -5.10 -16.58
C GLU A 391 -17.55 -3.87 -17.49
N THR A 392 -16.31 -3.48 -17.81
CA THR A 392 -16.01 -2.37 -18.73
C THR A 392 -14.92 -2.77 -19.73
N PRO A 393 -14.89 -2.17 -20.94
CA PRO A 393 -13.80 -2.37 -21.89
C PRO A 393 -12.42 -1.97 -21.33
N LEU A 394 -12.39 -1.02 -20.38
CA LEU A 394 -11.15 -0.63 -19.71
C LEU A 394 -10.62 -1.75 -18.80
N HIS A 395 -11.50 -2.50 -18.10
CA HIS A 395 -11.08 -3.66 -17.32
C HIS A 395 -10.41 -4.71 -18.20
N GLU A 396 -11.03 -5.04 -19.34
CA GLU A 396 -10.45 -5.98 -20.29
C GLU A 396 -9.11 -5.48 -20.86
N PHE A 397 -9.02 -4.20 -21.23
CA PHE A 397 -7.77 -3.60 -21.69
C PHE A 397 -6.66 -3.73 -20.62
N ILE A 398 -6.94 -3.37 -19.37
CA ILE A 398 -5.97 -3.48 -18.27
C ILE A 398 -5.56 -4.94 -18.07
N ALA A 399 -6.51 -5.87 -18.02
CA ALA A 399 -6.22 -7.29 -17.83
C ALA A 399 -5.38 -7.88 -18.98
N ARG A 400 -5.68 -7.55 -20.24
CA ARG A 400 -4.98 -8.11 -21.41
C ARG A 400 -3.66 -7.39 -21.73
N GLN A 401 -3.53 -6.10 -21.42
CA GLN A 401 -2.39 -5.30 -21.85
C GLN A 401 -1.47 -4.84 -20.71
N VAL A 402 -2.00 -4.62 -19.51
CA VAL A 402 -1.22 -4.08 -18.39
C VAL A 402 -0.77 -5.19 -17.44
N VAL A 403 -1.65 -6.13 -17.08
CA VAL A 403 -1.33 -7.21 -16.13
C VAL A 403 -0.14 -8.07 -16.61
N PRO A 404 -0.05 -8.51 -17.89
CA PRO A 404 1.06 -9.35 -18.35
C PRO A 404 2.43 -8.66 -18.36
N ARG A 405 2.44 -7.33 -18.24
CA ARG A 405 3.67 -6.51 -18.20
C ARG A 405 3.97 -6.02 -16.78
N SER A 406 3.07 -6.27 -15.84
CA SER A 406 3.20 -5.87 -14.45
C SER A 406 3.96 -6.93 -13.68
N PRO A 407 4.88 -6.55 -12.77
CA PRO A 407 5.61 -7.53 -12.00
C PRO A 407 4.70 -8.13 -10.90
N PRO A 408 5.02 -9.33 -10.36
CA PRO A 408 4.18 -10.05 -9.39
C PRO A 408 3.83 -9.24 -8.13
N GLU A 409 4.64 -8.23 -7.80
CA GLU A 409 4.40 -7.30 -6.69
C GLU A 409 3.04 -6.62 -6.77
N GLY A 410 2.47 -6.41 -7.96
CA GLY A 410 1.12 -5.86 -8.13
C GLY A 410 0.04 -6.77 -7.53
N SER A 411 0.07 -8.06 -7.86
CA SER A 411 -0.87 -9.06 -7.32
C SER A 411 -0.67 -9.24 -5.81
N LEU A 412 0.57 -9.36 -5.35
CA LEU A 412 0.90 -9.46 -3.93
C LEU A 412 0.51 -8.19 -3.15
N ALA A 413 0.60 -7.01 -3.78
CA ALA A 413 0.24 -5.73 -3.16
C ALA A 413 -1.25 -5.63 -2.82
N MET A 414 -2.13 -6.24 -3.62
CA MET A 414 -3.57 -6.28 -3.34
C MET A 414 -3.86 -7.06 -2.05
N PHE A 415 -3.32 -8.28 -1.92
CA PHE A 415 -3.47 -9.07 -0.69
C PHE A 415 -2.90 -8.37 0.54
N ALA A 416 -1.74 -7.73 0.38
CA ALA A 416 -1.10 -7.01 1.45
C ALA A 416 -1.91 -5.80 1.92
N GLN A 417 -2.60 -5.09 1.02
CA GLN A 417 -3.48 -3.98 1.41
C GLN A 417 -4.64 -4.46 2.29
N SER A 418 -5.15 -5.66 2.01
CA SER A 418 -6.13 -6.29 2.90
C SER A 418 -5.50 -6.78 4.22
N ALA A 419 -4.19 -7.04 4.26
CA ALA A 419 -3.52 -7.62 5.43
C ALA A 419 -3.05 -6.60 6.49
N THR A 420 -2.42 -5.47 6.11
CA THR A 420 -1.62 -4.65 7.06
C THR A 420 -2.44 -3.99 8.18
N GLY A 421 -3.69 -3.61 7.92
CA GLY A 421 -4.58 -3.05 8.94
C GLY A 421 -5.31 -4.10 9.81
N ALA A 422 -4.80 -5.34 9.86
CA ALA A 422 -5.43 -6.42 10.62
C ALA A 422 -5.58 -6.07 12.11
N ALA A 423 -6.76 -6.37 12.66
CA ALA A 423 -6.94 -6.34 14.11
C ALA A 423 -6.11 -7.45 14.79
N ARG A 424 -5.82 -7.26 16.08
CA ARG A 424 -5.25 -8.27 16.98
C ARG A 424 -5.90 -8.19 18.36
N LEU A 425 -5.56 -9.11 19.25
CA LEU A 425 -5.91 -9.12 20.66
C LEU A 425 -4.76 -8.50 21.48
N PRO A 426 -4.82 -7.23 21.95
CA PRO A 426 -3.69 -6.59 22.62
C PRO A 426 -3.31 -7.21 23.98
N MET A 427 -4.25 -7.94 24.58
CA MET A 427 -4.08 -8.60 25.87
C MET A 427 -3.49 -10.02 25.77
N LEU A 428 -3.34 -10.57 24.56
CA LEU A 428 -2.73 -11.87 24.32
C LEU A 428 -1.37 -11.68 23.62
N PRO A 429 -0.35 -12.48 23.96
CA PRO A 429 0.96 -12.37 23.32
C PRO A 429 0.86 -12.66 21.81
N MET A 430 1.67 -11.96 21.02
CA MET A 430 1.81 -12.23 19.60
C MET A 430 2.93 -13.25 19.35
N PRO A 431 2.66 -14.40 18.70
CA PRO A 431 3.73 -15.31 18.30
C PRO A 431 4.74 -14.64 17.36
N ARG A 432 6.02 -15.00 17.52
CA ARG A 432 7.10 -14.42 16.72
C ARG A 432 7.11 -15.02 15.31
N ARG A 433 6.56 -14.28 14.34
CA ARG A 433 6.63 -14.58 12.90
C ARG A 433 7.38 -13.44 12.18
N PRO A 434 8.65 -13.63 11.74
CA PRO A 434 9.39 -12.61 10.99
C PRO A 434 8.63 -12.20 9.71
N ARG A 435 8.68 -10.91 9.39
CA ARG A 435 7.99 -10.34 8.23
C ARG A 435 8.68 -9.07 7.74
N PHE A 436 8.60 -8.85 6.44
CA PHE A 436 9.17 -7.66 5.80
C PHE A 436 8.29 -6.42 6.00
N GLU A 437 6.97 -6.56 5.87
CA GLU A 437 6.03 -5.45 5.95
C GLU A 437 5.35 -5.45 7.33
N PRO A 438 5.49 -4.36 8.11
CA PRO A 438 4.83 -4.26 9.41
C PRO A 438 3.31 -4.15 9.25
N TYR A 439 2.58 -4.64 10.24
CA TYR A 439 1.17 -4.27 10.38
C TYR A 439 1.04 -2.85 10.94
N ASP A 440 -0.13 -2.23 10.76
CA ASP A 440 -0.33 -0.82 11.13
C ASP A 440 -0.11 -0.56 12.63
N ASP A 441 -0.37 -1.57 13.48
CA ASP A 441 -0.15 -1.54 14.92
C ASP A 441 1.29 -1.82 15.37
N GLU A 442 2.17 -2.18 14.44
CA GLU A 442 3.60 -2.44 14.66
C GLU A 442 4.48 -1.28 14.18
N LEU A 443 3.86 -0.30 13.51
CA LEU A 443 4.52 0.91 13.08
C LEU A 443 4.91 1.79 14.29
N PRO A 444 5.97 2.62 14.17
CA PRO A 444 6.38 3.54 15.22
C PRO A 444 5.26 4.44 15.76
N ALA A 445 4.29 4.81 14.91
CA ALA A 445 3.06 5.48 15.28
C ALA A 445 1.89 4.95 14.45
N GLN A 446 0.67 5.07 14.98
CA GLN A 446 -0.54 4.77 14.21
C GLN A 446 -0.62 5.68 12.97
N PRO A 447 -0.92 5.10 11.79
CA PRO A 447 -1.22 5.87 10.59
C PRO A 447 -2.37 6.84 10.83
N LEU A 448 -2.30 8.03 10.22
CA LEU A 448 -3.39 8.99 10.29
C LEU A 448 -4.57 8.53 9.42
N GLY A 449 -5.80 8.89 9.80
CA GLY A 449 -7.02 8.40 9.17
C GLY A 449 -7.16 8.74 7.68
N ALA A 450 -8.04 8.00 7.00
CA ALA A 450 -8.22 8.06 5.54
C ALA A 450 -8.50 9.48 4.99
N ALA A 451 -9.22 10.33 5.73
CA ALA A 451 -9.48 11.70 5.32
C ALA A 451 -8.19 12.53 5.19
N VAL A 452 -7.27 12.40 6.15
CA VAL A 452 -5.97 13.08 6.11
C VAL A 452 -5.14 12.55 4.95
N GLN A 453 -5.15 11.24 4.74
CA GLN A 453 -4.45 10.61 3.61
C GLN A 453 -4.96 11.12 2.25
N ALA A 454 -6.28 11.23 2.10
CA ALA A 454 -6.93 11.67 0.85
C ALA A 454 -6.68 13.15 0.50
N VAL A 455 -6.43 13.99 1.51
CA VAL A 455 -6.19 15.44 1.32
C VAL A 455 -4.70 15.76 1.20
N SER A 456 -3.82 15.02 1.88
CA SER A 456 -2.38 15.33 1.97
C SER A 456 -1.71 15.50 0.60
N TRP A 457 -1.92 14.54 -0.32
CA TRP A 457 -1.31 14.61 -1.64
C TRP A 457 -1.87 15.74 -2.49
N LYS A 458 -3.15 16.11 -2.32
CA LYS A 458 -3.77 17.23 -3.05
C LYS A 458 -3.18 18.56 -2.63
N VAL A 459 -2.92 18.73 -1.33
CA VAL A 459 -2.24 19.92 -0.79
C VAL A 459 -0.82 19.99 -1.34
N GLY A 460 -0.07 18.89 -1.28
CA GLY A 460 1.27 18.83 -1.87
C GLY A 460 1.27 19.17 -3.37
N ALA A 461 0.35 18.58 -4.13
CA ALA A 461 0.20 18.85 -5.56
C ALA A 461 -0.12 20.33 -5.84
N ALA A 462 -1.02 20.95 -5.08
CA ALA A 462 -1.34 22.37 -5.23
C ALA A 462 -0.12 23.27 -4.96
N VAL A 463 0.68 22.96 -3.93
CA VAL A 463 1.92 23.69 -3.61
C VAL A 463 2.92 23.61 -4.76
N PHE A 464 3.21 22.40 -5.26
CA PHE A 464 4.18 22.23 -6.35
C PHE A 464 3.69 22.76 -7.69
N ALA A 465 2.38 22.68 -7.97
CA ALA A 465 1.80 23.30 -9.16
C ALA A 465 1.90 24.83 -9.11
N GLY A 466 1.64 25.45 -7.96
CA GLY A 466 1.83 26.89 -7.76
C GLY A 466 3.29 27.29 -7.93
N LEU A 467 4.22 26.53 -7.32
CA LEU A 467 5.65 26.77 -7.46
C LEU A 467 6.13 26.65 -8.91
N LEU A 468 5.67 25.63 -9.63
CA LEU A 468 5.97 25.44 -11.07
C LEU A 468 5.48 26.62 -11.90
N ALA A 469 4.27 27.11 -11.65
CA ALA A 469 3.72 28.25 -12.38
C ALA A 469 4.57 29.52 -12.18
N VAL A 470 4.96 29.81 -10.94
CA VAL A 470 5.81 30.98 -10.63
C VAL A 470 7.23 30.80 -11.20
N ALA A 471 7.81 29.60 -11.10
CA ALA A 471 9.11 29.30 -11.69
C ALA A 471 9.11 29.52 -13.21
N LYS A 472 8.06 29.09 -13.91
CA LYS A 472 7.88 29.33 -15.36
C LYS A 472 7.71 30.80 -15.72
N MET A 473 7.21 31.62 -14.81
CA MET A 473 7.10 33.07 -15.03
C MET A 473 8.46 33.75 -14.84
N GLY A 474 9.26 33.36 -13.85
CA GLY A 474 10.56 33.95 -13.55
C GLY A 474 11.71 33.45 -14.44
N MET A 475 11.78 32.14 -14.68
CA MET A 475 12.86 31.49 -15.45
C MET A 475 12.59 31.54 -16.95
N ARG A 476 12.89 32.69 -17.56
CA ARG A 476 12.80 32.90 -19.01
C ARG A 476 14.19 33.10 -19.58
N ILE A 477 14.40 32.63 -20.80
CA ILE A 477 15.62 32.86 -21.58
C ILE A 477 15.25 33.76 -22.76
N ASP A 478 15.93 34.90 -22.87
CA ASP A 478 15.82 35.83 -23.99
C ASP A 478 16.89 35.48 -25.04
N PHE A 479 16.53 34.60 -25.98
CA PHE A 479 17.44 34.15 -27.02
C PHE A 479 17.87 35.25 -28.00
N ASP A 480 17.21 36.41 -28.01
CA ASP A 480 17.63 37.55 -28.84
C ASP A 480 18.94 38.16 -28.33
N LEU A 481 19.27 37.95 -27.06
CA LEU A 481 20.54 38.35 -26.46
C LEU A 481 21.67 37.33 -26.70
N ALA A 482 21.36 36.10 -27.15
CA ALA A 482 22.34 35.01 -27.20
C ALA A 482 23.47 35.26 -28.23
N PRO A 483 24.74 35.00 -27.87
CA PRO A 483 25.84 35.15 -28.81
C PRO A 483 25.78 34.06 -29.89
N THR A 484 25.85 34.48 -31.16
CA THR A 484 25.69 33.60 -32.33
C THR A 484 27.00 33.24 -33.02
N GLU A 485 28.05 34.05 -32.84
CA GLU A 485 29.31 33.93 -33.58
C GLU A 485 30.55 33.84 -32.68
N THR A 486 30.49 34.38 -31.47
CA THR A 486 31.64 34.45 -30.55
C THR A 486 31.39 33.67 -29.25
N PHE A 487 32.47 33.15 -28.70
CA PHE A 487 32.59 32.61 -27.35
C PHE A 487 33.41 33.60 -26.49
N LEU A 488 33.56 33.31 -25.19
CA LEU A 488 34.33 34.09 -24.22
C LEU A 488 35.58 34.77 -24.81
N ASN A 489 35.78 36.04 -24.46
CA ASN A 489 36.94 36.84 -24.84
C ASN A 489 37.15 36.97 -26.37
N GLY A 490 36.07 36.88 -27.14
CA GLY A 490 36.08 37.03 -28.60
C GLY A 490 36.59 35.81 -29.36
N ALA A 491 36.71 34.64 -28.70
CA ALA A 491 37.05 33.39 -29.37
C ALA A 491 35.93 32.96 -30.34
N GLU A 492 36.25 32.17 -31.36
CA GLU A 492 35.24 31.66 -32.29
C GLU A 492 34.34 30.62 -31.61
N LEU A 493 33.02 30.76 -31.77
CA LEU A 493 32.07 29.75 -31.31
C LEU A 493 32.18 28.49 -32.18
N ARG A 494 32.50 27.36 -31.55
CA ARG A 494 32.60 26.06 -32.22
C ARG A 494 31.22 25.61 -32.67
N LYS A 495 31.04 25.45 -33.98
CA LYS A 495 29.76 25.04 -34.60
C LYS A 495 29.68 23.54 -34.95
N ARG A 496 30.76 22.78 -34.79
CA ARG A 496 30.82 21.34 -35.13
C ARG A 496 31.40 20.50 -34.00
N TYR A 497 30.61 19.54 -33.51
CA TYR A 497 30.96 18.66 -32.39
C TYR A 497 30.90 17.19 -32.81
N THR A 498 29.73 16.77 -33.29
CA THR A 498 29.37 15.38 -33.64
C THR A 498 29.27 15.18 -35.15
N GLY A 499 29.08 16.26 -35.92
CA GLY A 499 28.78 16.22 -37.35
C GLY A 499 27.28 16.09 -37.67
N ILE A 500 26.41 16.03 -36.65
CA ILE A 500 24.95 15.99 -36.80
C ILE A 500 24.41 17.41 -36.62
N GLY A 501 23.99 18.06 -37.70
CA GLY A 501 23.65 19.50 -37.72
C GLY A 501 22.75 19.99 -36.57
N PRO A 502 21.59 19.37 -36.31
CA PRO A 502 20.72 19.79 -35.20
C PRO A 502 21.36 19.64 -33.81
N VAL A 503 22.15 18.57 -33.59
CA VAL A 503 22.85 18.33 -32.31
C VAL A 503 23.98 19.34 -32.13
N ASP A 504 24.73 19.59 -33.20
CA ASP A 504 25.84 20.53 -33.18
C ASP A 504 25.36 21.98 -32.97
N GLY A 505 24.22 22.36 -33.56
CA GLY A 505 23.59 23.66 -33.30
C GLY A 505 23.15 23.83 -31.84
N MET A 506 22.53 22.80 -31.26
CA MET A 506 22.17 22.81 -29.84
C MET A 506 23.40 22.89 -28.93
N LEU A 507 24.46 22.12 -29.21
CA LEU A 507 25.69 22.13 -28.42
C LEU A 507 26.46 23.45 -28.55
N ALA A 508 26.45 24.07 -29.73
CA ALA A 508 27.03 25.41 -29.91
C ALA A 508 26.31 26.44 -29.05
N LEU A 509 24.97 26.45 -29.10
CA LEU A 509 24.14 27.33 -28.26
C LEU A 509 24.40 27.08 -26.77
N LEU A 510 24.32 25.83 -26.31
CA LEU A 510 24.54 25.50 -24.89
C LEU A 510 25.97 25.83 -24.45
N SER A 511 26.97 25.62 -25.30
CA SER A 511 28.36 26.00 -24.97
C SER A 511 28.50 27.52 -24.81
N ALA A 512 27.85 28.30 -25.68
CA ALA A 512 27.74 29.74 -25.52
C ALA A 512 26.99 30.13 -24.22
N CYS A 513 25.89 29.44 -23.88
CA CYS A 513 25.15 29.71 -22.64
C CYS A 513 26.03 29.52 -21.40
N PHE A 514 26.71 28.39 -21.29
CA PHE A 514 27.44 28.04 -20.07
C PHE A 514 28.86 28.63 -20.01
N GLY A 515 29.35 29.31 -21.06
CA GLY A 515 30.68 29.91 -21.07
C GLY A 515 30.93 30.82 -19.87
N ASP A 516 30.12 31.86 -19.71
CA ASP A 516 30.23 32.82 -18.60
C ASP A 516 30.01 32.16 -17.24
N SER A 517 29.16 31.13 -17.19
CA SER A 517 28.88 30.37 -15.97
C SER A 517 30.05 29.49 -15.52
N VAL A 518 31.10 29.32 -16.33
CA VAL A 518 32.25 28.47 -15.98
C VAL A 518 33.56 29.28 -15.98
N TYR A 519 33.70 30.27 -16.88
CA TYR A 519 34.89 31.14 -16.98
C TYR A 519 34.55 32.60 -17.26
N GLY A 520 33.40 33.08 -16.79
CA GLY A 520 33.12 34.52 -16.79
C GLY A 520 34.26 35.28 -16.10
N GLU A 521 34.55 36.49 -16.58
CA GLU A 521 35.57 37.36 -15.98
C GLU A 521 35.18 37.77 -14.56
N ASP A 522 33.88 37.93 -14.30
CA ASP A 522 33.37 38.09 -12.94
C ASP A 522 33.38 36.73 -12.21
N PRO A 523 34.20 36.56 -11.15
CA PRO A 523 34.25 35.31 -10.39
C PRO A 523 32.94 34.94 -9.69
N SER A 524 31.97 35.85 -9.60
CA SER A 524 30.65 35.56 -9.06
C SER A 524 29.85 34.56 -9.93
N HIS A 525 30.01 34.59 -11.25
CA HIS A 525 29.29 33.68 -12.17
C HIS A 525 29.74 32.21 -12.00
N PRO A 526 31.04 31.87 -12.15
CA PRO A 526 31.50 30.49 -11.97
C PRO A 526 31.35 29.97 -10.54
N ALA A 527 31.49 30.84 -9.52
CA ALA A 527 31.27 30.42 -8.15
C ALA A 527 29.80 30.04 -7.89
N GLN A 528 28.85 30.82 -8.40
CA GLN A 528 27.41 30.54 -8.27
C GLN A 528 27.05 29.22 -8.97
N PHE A 529 27.52 29.05 -10.20
CA PHE A 529 27.22 27.86 -10.98
C PHE A 529 27.86 26.60 -10.37
N ALA A 530 29.11 26.67 -9.91
CA ALA A 530 29.76 25.57 -9.20
C ALA A 530 28.96 25.13 -7.96
N TYR A 531 28.38 26.08 -7.24
CA TYR A 531 27.53 25.77 -6.08
C TYR A 531 26.18 25.15 -6.46
N LEU A 532 25.57 25.58 -7.57
CA LEU A 532 24.40 24.89 -8.14
C LEU A 532 24.73 23.44 -8.55
N LEU A 533 25.92 23.19 -9.14
CA LEU A 533 26.34 21.82 -9.49
C LEU A 533 26.53 20.95 -8.24
N ALA A 534 26.99 21.52 -7.13
CA ALA A 534 27.09 20.80 -5.85
C ALA A 534 25.71 20.39 -5.29
N LEU A 535 24.65 21.15 -5.60
CA LEU A 535 23.26 20.77 -5.32
C LEU A 535 22.78 19.63 -6.24
N LEU A 536 23.19 19.61 -7.51
CA LEU A 536 22.78 18.57 -8.47
C LEU A 536 23.34 17.18 -8.14
N PHE A 537 24.49 17.08 -7.46
CA PHE A 537 25.10 15.80 -7.10
C PHE A 537 24.14 14.86 -6.33
N PRO A 538 23.56 15.28 -5.18
CA PRO A 538 22.58 14.47 -4.47
C PRO A 538 21.26 14.30 -5.24
N VAL A 539 20.84 15.29 -6.02
CA VAL A 539 19.63 15.19 -6.88
C VAL A 539 19.75 14.04 -7.86
N LEU A 540 20.87 13.95 -8.57
CA LEU A 540 21.13 12.90 -9.55
C LEU A 540 21.14 11.51 -8.91
N ILE A 541 21.77 11.36 -7.74
CA ILE A 541 21.76 10.08 -7.01
C ILE A 541 20.32 9.73 -6.62
N ILE A 542 19.63 10.66 -5.95
CA ILE A 542 18.29 10.41 -5.41
C ILE A 542 17.29 10.11 -6.52
N TRP A 543 17.22 10.92 -7.58
CA TRP A 543 16.28 10.69 -8.68
C TRP A 543 16.59 9.40 -9.44
N THR A 544 17.87 9.07 -9.62
CA THR A 544 18.26 7.78 -10.21
C THR A 544 17.81 6.61 -9.33
N VAL A 545 18.04 6.68 -8.02
CA VAL A 545 17.58 5.64 -7.07
C VAL A 545 16.06 5.54 -7.08
N GLU A 546 15.34 6.65 -7.04
CA GLU A 546 13.88 6.67 -7.09
C GLU A 546 13.34 6.06 -8.40
N GLY A 547 14.04 6.23 -9.52
CA GLY A 547 13.70 5.58 -10.79
C GLY A 547 13.84 4.04 -10.79
N TYR A 548 14.65 3.48 -9.88
CA TYR A 548 14.79 2.03 -9.74
C TYR A 548 13.93 1.43 -8.61
N ARG A 549 13.15 2.24 -7.89
CA ARG A 549 12.25 1.75 -6.84
C ARG A 549 11.19 0.81 -7.40
N ALA A 550 10.84 -0.22 -6.64
CA ALA A 550 9.74 -1.12 -6.97
C ALA A 550 8.43 -0.36 -7.27
N ALA A 551 8.15 0.70 -6.50
CA ALA A 551 6.95 1.53 -6.67
C ALA A 551 6.91 2.35 -7.98
N ASN A 552 8.07 2.59 -8.61
CA ASN A 552 8.21 3.45 -9.79
C ASN A 552 8.42 2.72 -11.12
N ARG A 553 8.54 1.39 -11.11
CA ARG A 553 8.89 0.59 -12.31
C ARG A 553 7.99 0.81 -13.53
N MET A 554 6.72 1.18 -13.33
CA MET A 554 5.72 1.33 -14.41
C MET A 554 5.19 2.76 -14.55
N ASN A 555 5.83 3.76 -13.94
CA ASN A 555 5.41 5.15 -14.04
C ASN A 555 6.57 6.05 -14.52
N ILE A 556 6.24 7.31 -14.81
CA ILE A 556 7.19 8.26 -15.42
C ILE A 556 8.41 8.56 -14.51
N LEU A 557 8.28 8.44 -13.18
CA LEU A 557 9.41 8.61 -12.25
C LEU A 557 10.45 7.49 -12.40
N GLY A 558 10.05 6.34 -12.97
CA GLY A 558 10.94 5.26 -13.40
C GLY A 558 11.92 5.65 -14.53
N LEU A 559 11.79 6.86 -15.09
CA LEU A 559 12.59 7.37 -16.20
C LEU A 559 13.37 8.64 -15.78
N PRO A 560 14.33 8.55 -14.85
CA PRO A 560 15.05 9.72 -14.33
C PRO A 560 15.81 10.51 -15.40
N VAL A 561 16.23 9.85 -16.48
CA VAL A 561 16.89 10.50 -17.63
C VAL A 561 16.00 11.54 -18.31
N LEU A 562 14.67 11.35 -18.33
CA LEU A 562 13.75 12.31 -18.94
C LEU A 562 13.75 13.63 -18.18
N PHE A 563 13.68 13.56 -16.85
CA PHE A 563 13.76 14.74 -15.99
C PHE A 563 15.16 15.36 -16.01
N GLY A 564 16.18 14.52 -16.12
CA GLY A 564 17.56 14.92 -16.31
C GLY A 564 17.77 15.80 -17.54
N ILE A 565 17.33 15.33 -18.71
CA ILE A 565 17.39 16.09 -19.96
C ILE A 565 16.52 17.35 -19.86
N ALA A 566 15.34 17.26 -19.25
CA ALA A 566 14.45 18.41 -19.10
C ALA A 566 15.08 19.53 -18.28
N TYR A 567 15.76 19.22 -17.16
CA TYR A 567 16.39 20.27 -16.34
C TYR A 567 17.62 20.86 -17.04
N GLN A 568 18.29 20.09 -17.89
CA GLN A 568 19.42 20.59 -18.67
C GLN A 568 18.99 21.70 -19.64
N LEU A 569 17.75 21.62 -20.13
CA LEU A 569 17.19 22.56 -21.11
C LEU A 569 16.42 23.73 -20.48
N GLN A 570 15.83 23.54 -19.30
CA GLN A 570 14.90 24.50 -18.69
C GLN A 570 15.30 24.95 -17.29
N GLY A 571 16.42 24.47 -16.76
CA GLY A 571 16.84 24.66 -15.38
C GLY A 571 16.11 23.72 -14.41
N ILE A 572 16.81 23.30 -13.36
CA ILE A 572 16.25 22.45 -12.30
C ILE A 572 15.16 23.15 -11.48
N GLY A 573 15.22 24.47 -11.32
CA GLY A 573 14.23 25.27 -10.63
C GLY A 573 12.83 25.18 -11.25
N ALA A 574 12.73 24.95 -12.56
CA ALA A 574 11.46 24.68 -13.23
C ALA A 574 11.08 23.19 -13.16
N ILE A 575 12.04 22.28 -13.26
CA ILE A 575 11.77 20.84 -13.40
C ILE A 575 11.58 20.13 -12.05
N ALA A 576 12.25 20.56 -10.97
CA ALA A 576 12.07 19.99 -9.64
C ALA A 576 10.63 20.14 -9.12
N PRO A 577 9.96 21.32 -9.21
CA PRO A 577 8.54 21.43 -8.89
C PRO A 577 7.66 20.49 -9.71
N LEU A 578 7.93 20.33 -11.01
CA LEU A 578 7.19 19.38 -11.86
C LEU A 578 7.41 17.92 -11.42
N TYR A 579 8.66 17.54 -11.14
CA TYR A 579 9.00 16.20 -10.65
C TYR A 579 8.29 15.91 -9.32
N PHE A 580 8.31 16.85 -8.37
CA PHE A 580 7.65 16.68 -7.07
C PHE A 580 6.12 16.74 -7.15
N LEU A 581 5.55 17.51 -8.07
CA LEU A 581 4.11 17.46 -8.40
C LEU A 581 3.70 16.06 -8.86
N LEU A 582 4.43 15.48 -9.82
CA LEU A 582 4.18 14.12 -10.28
C LEU A 582 4.41 13.09 -9.16
N SER A 583 5.43 13.32 -8.33
CA SER A 583 5.74 12.48 -7.18
C SER A 583 4.59 12.46 -6.17
N THR A 584 4.04 13.61 -5.76
CA THR A 584 2.92 13.63 -4.79
C THR A 584 1.72 12.83 -5.28
N TYR A 585 1.35 12.95 -6.56
CA TYR A 585 0.27 12.17 -7.16
C TYR A 585 0.57 10.67 -7.15
N LEU A 586 1.76 10.25 -7.61
CA LEU A 586 2.12 8.84 -7.70
C LEU A 586 2.31 8.19 -6.31
N THR A 587 2.79 8.96 -5.33
CA THR A 587 2.92 8.54 -3.93
C THR A 587 1.58 8.39 -3.19
N SER A 588 0.46 8.82 -3.79
CA SER A 588 -0.88 8.56 -3.23
C SER A 588 -1.27 7.08 -3.28
N SER A 589 -0.58 6.27 -4.10
CA SER A 589 -0.82 4.83 -4.18
C SER A 589 -0.30 4.09 -2.94
N SER A 590 -1.02 3.04 -2.54
CA SER A 590 -0.69 2.25 -1.35
C SER A 590 0.70 1.61 -1.39
N THR A 591 1.27 1.36 -2.58
CA THR A 591 2.62 0.81 -2.73
C THR A 591 3.70 1.79 -2.26
N HIS A 592 3.53 3.10 -2.45
CA HIS A 592 4.51 4.11 -2.05
C HIS A 592 4.49 4.41 -0.55
N THR A 593 3.34 4.23 0.10
CA THR A 593 3.18 4.41 1.55
C THR A 593 3.54 3.15 2.34
N ARG A 594 4.20 2.17 1.71
CA ARG A 594 4.51 0.86 2.28
C ARG A 594 5.97 0.48 2.10
N ALA A 595 6.45 -0.41 2.97
CA ALA A 595 7.83 -0.88 2.94
C ALA A 595 8.20 -1.57 1.62
N ILE A 596 7.25 -2.23 0.93
CA ILE A 596 7.51 -2.94 -0.33
C ILE A 596 7.76 -2.03 -1.53
N GLY A 597 7.35 -0.76 -1.47
CA GLY A 597 7.63 0.19 -2.54
C GLY A 597 9.08 0.68 -2.56
N ARG A 598 9.75 0.57 -1.40
CA ARG A 598 11.10 1.08 -1.13
C ARG A 598 12.23 0.30 -1.83
N PRO A 599 12.25 -1.03 -1.97
CA PRO A 599 13.43 -1.74 -2.47
C PRO A 599 13.88 -1.32 -3.86
N VAL A 600 15.20 -1.34 -4.02
CA VAL A 600 15.92 -1.09 -5.27
C VAL A 600 16.77 -2.32 -5.58
N PRO A 601 16.95 -2.71 -6.85
CA PRO A 601 17.92 -3.73 -7.21
C PRO A 601 19.29 -3.44 -6.60
N LEU A 602 19.86 -4.40 -5.87
CA LEU A 602 21.12 -4.22 -5.13
C LEU A 602 22.26 -3.80 -6.06
N ALA A 603 22.27 -4.34 -7.28
CA ALA A 603 23.22 -3.98 -8.32
C ALA A 603 23.09 -2.50 -8.74
N ALA A 604 21.88 -1.98 -8.87
CA ALA A 604 21.65 -0.56 -9.17
C ALA A 604 22.08 0.34 -7.99
N ALA A 605 21.76 -0.06 -6.75
CA ALA A 605 22.19 0.65 -5.55
C ALA A 605 23.72 0.74 -5.43
N ARG A 606 24.46 -0.30 -5.85
CA ARG A 606 25.93 -0.28 -5.90
C ARG A 606 26.49 0.53 -7.07
N ALA A 607 25.81 0.56 -8.20
CA ALA A 607 26.28 1.22 -9.41
C ALA A 607 26.06 2.74 -9.39
N VAL A 608 25.04 3.23 -8.67
CA VAL A 608 24.62 4.64 -8.75
C VAL A 608 25.71 5.63 -8.31
N LEU A 609 26.38 5.42 -7.17
CA LEU A 609 27.39 6.36 -6.69
C LEU A 609 28.61 6.43 -7.64
N PRO A 610 29.25 5.31 -8.06
CA PRO A 610 30.30 5.36 -9.07
C PRO A 610 29.82 6.01 -10.37
N ALA A 611 28.61 5.69 -10.83
CA ALA A 611 28.04 6.28 -12.04
C ALA A 611 27.85 7.80 -11.93
N THR A 612 27.43 8.33 -10.78
CA THR A 612 27.36 9.77 -10.55
C THR A 612 28.75 10.40 -10.46
N ILE A 613 29.73 9.74 -9.84
CA ILE A 613 31.11 10.26 -9.79
C ILE A 613 31.69 10.40 -11.20
N PHE A 614 31.66 9.33 -12.00
CA PHE A 614 32.26 9.34 -13.35
C PHE A 614 31.39 10.03 -14.39
N GLY A 615 30.06 9.94 -14.26
CA GLY A 615 29.11 10.51 -15.22
C GLY A 615 28.73 11.96 -14.95
N PHE A 616 28.97 12.48 -13.73
CA PHE A 616 28.63 13.85 -13.35
C PHE A 616 29.78 14.62 -12.70
N ALA A 617 30.36 14.13 -11.61
CA ALA A 617 31.37 14.89 -10.87
C ALA A 617 32.63 15.14 -11.71
N VAL A 618 33.15 14.11 -12.38
CA VAL A 618 34.33 14.23 -13.25
C VAL A 618 34.06 15.17 -14.44
N PRO A 619 32.99 15.00 -15.25
CA PRO A 619 32.66 15.96 -16.32
C PRO A 619 32.49 17.39 -15.81
N SER A 620 31.87 17.57 -14.63
CA SER A 620 31.71 18.89 -14.03
C SER A 620 33.06 19.52 -13.70
N ILE A 621 33.98 18.79 -13.07
CA ILE A 621 35.33 19.27 -12.76
C ILE A 621 36.11 19.59 -14.04
N LEU A 622 36.04 18.71 -15.05
CA LEU A 622 36.71 18.91 -16.34
C LEU A 622 36.27 20.21 -17.01
N MET A 623 35.02 20.63 -16.81
CA MET A 623 34.50 21.86 -17.37
C MET A 623 35.20 23.09 -16.77
N PHE A 624 35.66 23.10 -15.52
CA PHE A 624 36.30 24.25 -14.86
C PHE A 624 37.85 24.29 -14.95
N LEU A 625 38.50 23.33 -15.62
CA LEU A 625 39.98 23.28 -15.72
C LEU A 625 40.55 24.30 -16.70
N PRO A 626 41.56 25.13 -16.37
CA PRO A 626 42.02 26.24 -17.22
C PRO A 626 42.72 25.78 -18.52
N TYR A 627 41.95 25.46 -19.55
CA TYR A 627 42.46 25.07 -20.87
C TYR A 627 42.95 26.28 -21.65
N ALA A 628 44.15 26.17 -22.24
CA ALA A 628 44.69 27.21 -23.10
C ALA A 628 43.93 27.35 -24.45
N ASN A 629 43.28 26.28 -24.92
CA ASN A 629 42.56 26.27 -26.20
C ASN A 629 41.04 26.43 -25.98
N PRO A 630 40.41 27.53 -26.48
CA PRO A 630 38.98 27.77 -26.35
C PRO A 630 38.09 26.64 -26.91
N HIS A 631 38.52 25.92 -27.96
CA HIS A 631 37.77 24.80 -28.50
C HIS A 631 37.77 23.57 -27.59
N THR A 632 38.83 23.39 -26.78
CA THR A 632 38.90 22.30 -25.80
C THR A 632 37.93 22.57 -24.66
N HIS A 633 37.89 23.81 -24.20
CA HIS A 633 36.95 24.25 -23.19
C HIS A 633 35.49 24.12 -23.65
N GLN A 634 35.14 24.61 -24.85
CA GLN A 634 33.81 24.40 -25.43
C GLN A 634 33.48 22.90 -25.58
N GLY A 635 34.49 22.07 -25.91
CA GLY A 635 34.34 20.62 -25.93
C GLY A 635 33.99 20.00 -24.57
N ALA A 636 34.59 20.50 -23.48
CA ALA A 636 34.29 20.05 -22.12
C ALA A 636 32.86 20.43 -21.70
N ILE A 637 32.40 21.67 -22.01
CA ILE A 637 31.02 22.10 -21.78
C ILE A 637 30.05 21.22 -22.58
N ALA A 638 30.31 21.00 -23.86
CA ALA A 638 29.47 20.18 -24.73
C ALA A 638 29.39 18.72 -24.24
N PHE A 639 30.49 18.15 -23.75
CA PHE A 639 30.52 16.82 -23.17
C PHE A 639 29.70 16.73 -21.86
N TRP A 640 29.72 17.80 -21.05
CA TRP A 640 28.95 17.91 -19.82
C TRP A 640 27.42 17.98 -20.07
N GLN A 641 26.95 18.48 -21.21
CA GLN A 641 25.51 18.53 -21.53
C GLN A 641 24.82 17.14 -21.52
N PHE A 642 25.58 16.05 -21.64
CA PHE A 642 25.07 14.68 -21.64
C PHE A 642 25.13 14.00 -20.27
N VAL A 643 25.49 14.71 -19.20
CA VAL A 643 25.55 14.18 -17.82
C VAL A 643 24.37 13.29 -17.43
N PRO A 644 23.09 13.68 -17.66
CA PRO A 644 21.97 12.82 -17.31
C PRO A 644 22.00 11.46 -18.01
N VAL A 645 22.45 11.45 -19.27
CA VAL A 645 22.61 10.24 -20.08
C VAL A 645 23.80 9.42 -19.58
N TRP A 646 24.92 10.05 -19.25
CA TRP A 646 26.09 9.36 -18.70
C TRP A 646 25.79 8.65 -17.39
N VAL A 647 25.14 9.33 -16.44
CA VAL A 647 24.77 8.73 -15.15
C VAL A 647 23.81 7.55 -15.36
N ALA A 648 22.78 7.70 -16.20
CA ALA A 648 21.84 6.64 -16.48
C ALA A 648 22.50 5.43 -17.17
N LEU A 649 23.34 5.68 -18.18
CA LEU A 649 24.07 4.66 -18.93
C LEU A 649 25.04 3.90 -18.02
N LEU A 650 25.89 4.61 -17.27
CA LEU A 650 26.87 3.99 -16.37
C LEU A 650 26.19 3.21 -15.25
N THR A 651 25.08 3.72 -14.70
CA THR A 651 24.29 2.99 -13.69
C THR A 651 23.75 1.69 -14.28
N ASN A 652 23.19 1.73 -15.49
CA ASN A 652 22.63 0.55 -16.15
C ASN A 652 23.71 -0.48 -16.53
N LEU A 653 24.83 -0.03 -17.08
CA LEU A 653 25.97 -0.89 -17.41
C LEU A 653 26.56 -1.54 -16.15
N GLY A 654 26.79 -0.76 -15.08
CA GLY A 654 27.26 -1.27 -13.81
C GLY A 654 26.28 -2.27 -13.19
N LYS A 655 24.98 -1.96 -13.23
CA LYS A 655 23.92 -2.88 -12.79
C LYS A 655 24.00 -4.21 -13.56
N ARG A 656 24.00 -4.17 -14.89
CA ARG A 656 24.07 -5.38 -15.74
C ARG A 656 25.33 -6.19 -15.49
N ALA A 657 26.48 -5.54 -15.33
CA ALA A 657 27.74 -6.21 -15.03
C ALA A 657 27.69 -6.94 -13.66
N LEU A 658 27.12 -6.28 -12.64
CA LEU A 658 26.95 -6.88 -11.31
C LEU A 658 25.93 -8.04 -11.31
N GLU A 659 24.82 -7.89 -12.05
CA GLU A 659 23.80 -8.95 -12.19
C GLU A 659 24.31 -10.16 -12.99
N ALA A 660 25.22 -9.94 -13.96
CA ALA A 660 25.86 -11.04 -14.70
C ALA A 660 26.75 -11.91 -13.79
N VAL A 661 27.33 -11.33 -12.73
CA VAL A 661 28.13 -12.06 -11.74
C VAL A 661 27.25 -12.71 -10.67
N LYS A 662 26.24 -11.98 -10.19
CA LYS A 662 25.30 -12.46 -9.16
C LYS A 662 23.88 -12.01 -9.49
N PRO A 663 23.09 -12.87 -10.17
CA PRO A 663 21.69 -12.58 -10.45
C PRO A 663 20.90 -12.37 -9.16
N GLN A 664 19.92 -11.48 -9.18
CA GLN A 664 19.01 -11.30 -8.05
C GLN A 664 17.97 -12.42 -8.02
N GLY A 665 17.76 -13.00 -6.84
CA GLY A 665 16.65 -13.92 -6.59
C GLY A 665 15.34 -13.17 -6.32
N PRO A 666 14.17 -13.81 -6.52
CA PRO A 666 12.86 -13.20 -6.27
C PRO A 666 12.62 -12.81 -4.79
N PHE A 667 13.38 -13.40 -3.86
CA PHE A 667 13.27 -13.13 -2.42
C PHE A 667 14.31 -12.13 -1.88
N ASP A 668 15.29 -11.72 -2.69
CA ASP A 668 16.33 -10.76 -2.26
C ASP A 668 15.73 -9.42 -1.82
N VAL A 669 14.55 -9.08 -2.37
CA VAL A 669 13.76 -7.88 -2.03
C VAL A 669 13.45 -7.79 -0.53
N TYR A 670 13.33 -8.93 0.16
CA TYR A 670 12.98 -8.99 1.58
C TYR A 670 14.18 -8.88 2.52
N GLU A 671 15.41 -9.01 2.01
CA GLU A 671 16.63 -9.03 2.83
C GLU A 671 17.14 -7.63 3.20
N LYS A 672 16.57 -6.57 2.62
CA LYS A 672 16.96 -5.15 2.86
C LYS A 672 18.45 -4.86 2.60
N ARG A 673 19.15 -5.68 1.78
CA ARG A 673 20.59 -5.54 1.51
C ARG A 673 20.97 -4.24 0.79
N ASP A 674 20.03 -3.61 0.11
CA ASP A 674 20.21 -2.34 -0.58
C ASP A 674 20.27 -1.15 0.39
N VAL A 675 19.63 -1.23 1.56
CA VAL A 675 19.59 -0.15 2.56
C VAL A 675 20.98 0.35 2.97
N PRO A 676 21.91 -0.49 3.47
CA PRO A 676 23.23 0.00 3.88
C PRO A 676 24.02 0.61 2.70
N VAL A 677 23.89 0.04 1.51
CA VAL A 677 24.57 0.54 0.30
C VAL A 677 24.05 1.92 -0.10
N LEU A 678 22.72 2.10 -0.10
CA LEU A 678 22.11 3.40 -0.37
C LEU A 678 22.49 4.43 0.70
N GLN A 679 22.47 4.02 1.98
CA GLN A 679 22.89 4.90 3.07
C GLN A 679 24.34 5.34 2.93
N ASP A 680 25.26 4.47 2.50
CA ASP A 680 26.64 4.87 2.24
C ASP A 680 26.75 5.84 1.06
N ALA A 681 25.98 5.64 -0.01
CA ALA A 681 25.90 6.60 -1.12
C ALA A 681 25.41 7.98 -0.66
N TYR A 682 24.37 8.01 0.18
CA TYR A 682 23.84 9.26 0.74
C TYR A 682 24.79 9.94 1.72
N LYS A 683 25.56 9.18 2.52
CA LYS A 683 26.62 9.76 3.38
C LYS A 683 27.70 10.44 2.56
N VAL A 684 28.14 9.82 1.47
CA VAL A 684 29.14 10.42 0.56
C VAL A 684 28.57 11.70 -0.05
N ALA A 685 27.34 11.66 -0.57
CA ALA A 685 26.68 12.84 -1.11
C ALA A 685 26.52 13.96 -0.07
N PHE A 686 26.12 13.62 1.16
CA PHE A 686 25.99 14.55 2.28
C PHE A 686 27.31 15.30 2.53
N TRP A 687 28.41 14.56 2.75
CA TRP A 687 29.68 15.19 3.12
C TRP A 687 30.30 15.98 1.97
N LEU A 688 30.16 15.53 0.73
CA LEU A 688 30.62 16.30 -0.43
C LEU A 688 29.84 17.61 -0.58
N SER A 689 28.50 17.57 -0.51
CA SER A 689 27.68 18.78 -0.59
C SER A 689 27.90 19.72 0.61
N ALA A 690 28.07 19.18 1.82
CA ALA A 690 28.33 19.99 3.01
C ALA A 690 29.70 20.66 2.96
N LEU A 691 30.73 19.95 2.51
CA LEU A 691 32.06 20.51 2.31
C LEU A 691 32.03 21.63 1.27
N MET A 692 31.32 21.43 0.15
CA MET A 692 31.14 22.46 -0.86
C MET A 692 30.39 23.68 -0.33
N HIS A 693 29.35 23.48 0.50
CA HIS A 693 28.62 24.57 1.12
C HIS A 693 29.49 25.42 2.06
N VAL A 694 30.28 24.76 2.93
CA VAL A 694 31.18 25.45 3.85
C VAL A 694 32.31 26.15 3.09
N ALA A 695 32.91 25.49 2.11
CA ALA A 695 33.97 26.06 1.27
C ALA A 695 33.47 27.28 0.49
N PHE A 696 32.27 27.18 -0.10
CA PHE A 696 31.63 28.29 -0.81
C PHE A 696 31.31 29.46 0.13
N SER A 697 30.73 29.18 1.31
CA SER A 697 30.40 30.22 2.29
C SER A 697 31.65 30.91 2.84
N ALA A 698 32.72 30.15 3.08
CA ALA A 698 34.02 30.69 3.46
C ALA A 698 34.63 31.54 2.34
N PHE A 699 34.54 31.10 1.08
CA PHE A 699 34.99 31.87 -0.07
C PHE A 699 34.27 33.22 -0.17
N VAL A 700 32.94 33.23 -0.07
CA VAL A 700 32.14 34.48 -0.08
C VAL A 700 32.44 35.37 1.13
N ALA A 701 32.66 34.79 2.31
CA ALA A 701 32.93 35.56 3.53
C ALA A 701 34.35 36.15 3.61
N LEU A 702 35.33 35.49 2.98
CA LEU A 702 36.75 35.85 3.09
C LEU A 702 37.28 36.61 1.88
N THR A 703 36.59 36.57 0.74
CA THR A 703 37.01 37.29 -0.46
C THR A 703 36.83 38.80 -0.31
N SER A 704 37.75 39.57 -0.90
CA SER A 704 37.65 41.03 -1.01
C SER A 704 37.07 41.49 -2.36
N LEU A 705 36.57 40.56 -3.18
CA LEU A 705 36.02 40.84 -4.50
C LEU A 705 34.62 41.46 -4.38
N PRO A 706 34.36 42.65 -4.93
CA PRO A 706 33.14 43.40 -4.68
C PRO A 706 31.86 42.74 -5.23
N THR A 707 31.99 41.93 -6.28
CA THR A 707 30.86 41.21 -6.92
C THR A 707 30.51 39.90 -6.22
N VAL A 708 31.42 39.33 -5.43
CA VAL A 708 31.24 38.03 -4.77
C VAL A 708 30.58 38.25 -3.41
N THR A 709 29.27 38.45 -3.43
CA THR A 709 28.43 38.58 -2.23
C THR A 709 27.21 37.66 -2.31
N PHE A 710 26.69 37.22 -1.16
CA PHE A 710 25.45 36.43 -1.12
C PHE A 710 24.28 37.17 -1.78
N ALA A 711 24.23 38.50 -1.64
CA ALA A 711 23.17 39.31 -2.21
C ALA A 711 23.21 39.25 -3.73
N ASN A 712 24.35 39.63 -4.32
CA ASN A 712 24.53 39.61 -5.77
C ASN A 712 24.31 38.21 -6.34
N MET A 713 24.82 37.15 -5.69
CA MET A 713 24.78 35.80 -6.25
C MET A 713 23.45 35.07 -6.05
N PHE A 714 22.56 35.49 -5.14
CA PHE A 714 21.34 34.71 -4.86
C PHE A 714 20.07 35.53 -4.58
N THR A 715 20.15 36.69 -3.94
CA THR A 715 18.95 37.41 -3.48
C THR A 715 18.59 38.63 -4.33
N ASP A 716 19.55 39.19 -5.06
CA ASP A 716 19.35 40.30 -5.99
C ASP A 716 18.77 39.76 -7.30
N ILE A 717 17.50 39.34 -7.23
CA ILE A 717 16.70 38.80 -8.34
C ILE A 717 15.46 39.66 -8.59
N PRO A 718 15.06 39.86 -9.87
CA PRO A 718 13.82 40.54 -10.19
C PRO A 718 12.59 39.83 -9.59
N ASN A 719 11.46 40.54 -9.51
CA ASN A 719 10.21 39.90 -9.10
C ASN A 719 9.72 38.95 -10.21
N PRO A 720 9.59 37.62 -9.96
CA PRO A 720 9.23 36.65 -11.00
C PRO A 720 7.80 36.82 -11.53
N LEU A 721 6.95 37.58 -10.84
CA LEU A 721 5.58 37.88 -11.26
C LEU A 721 5.49 39.07 -12.22
N LYS A 722 6.60 39.77 -12.47
CA LYS A 722 6.68 40.90 -13.38
C LYS A 722 7.64 40.58 -14.53
N PRO A 723 7.42 41.12 -15.75
CA PRO A 723 8.43 41.06 -16.80
C PRO A 723 9.74 41.68 -16.32
N TRP A 724 10.86 41.04 -16.66
CA TRP A 724 12.21 41.53 -16.42
C TRP A 724 13.07 41.30 -17.66
N SER A 725 14.11 42.12 -17.83
CA SER A 725 15.09 42.01 -18.90
C SER A 725 16.48 42.27 -18.32
N ALA A 726 17.51 41.94 -19.09
CA ALA A 726 18.91 42.22 -18.75
C ALA A 726 19.57 42.99 -19.91
N PRO A 727 20.62 43.79 -19.66
CA PRO A 727 21.25 44.61 -20.68
C PRO A 727 22.08 43.80 -21.69
N ASN A 728 22.52 42.59 -21.32
CA ASN A 728 23.29 41.70 -22.16
C ASN A 728 23.04 40.23 -21.76
N TRP A 729 23.58 39.31 -22.57
CA TRP A 729 23.45 37.87 -22.38
C TRP A 729 24.00 37.37 -21.04
N GLU A 730 25.19 37.86 -20.67
CA GLU A 730 25.91 37.44 -19.48
C GLU A 730 25.06 37.71 -18.22
N GLU A 731 24.58 38.94 -18.06
CA GLU A 731 23.71 39.32 -16.94
C GLU A 731 22.36 38.59 -16.99
N HIS A 732 21.83 38.34 -18.19
CA HIS A 732 20.60 37.57 -18.36
C HIS A 732 20.72 36.16 -17.80
N LEU A 733 21.79 35.45 -18.15
CA LEU A 733 22.04 34.11 -17.67
C LEU A 733 22.41 34.07 -16.19
N PHE A 734 23.16 35.06 -15.70
CA PHE A 734 23.44 35.16 -14.28
C PHE A 734 22.14 35.27 -13.47
N ILE A 735 21.18 36.10 -13.89
CA ILE A 735 19.85 36.18 -13.27
C ILE A 735 19.08 34.85 -13.43
N PHE A 736 19.14 34.20 -14.59
CA PHE A 736 18.51 32.90 -14.79
C PHE A 736 19.02 31.85 -13.79
N VAL A 737 20.33 31.74 -13.57
CA VAL A 737 20.94 30.81 -12.61
C VAL A 737 20.55 31.15 -11.17
N LYS A 738 20.37 32.43 -10.82
CA LYS A 738 19.83 32.83 -9.51
C LYS A 738 18.42 32.27 -9.30
N TYR A 739 17.53 32.42 -10.29
CA TYR A 739 16.20 31.82 -10.23
C TYR A 739 16.26 30.29 -10.17
N ASP A 740 17.13 29.69 -10.97
CA ASP A 740 17.29 28.23 -11.03
C ASP A 740 17.67 27.67 -9.66
N PHE A 741 18.62 28.30 -8.98
CA PHE A 741 19.02 27.97 -7.62
C PHE A 741 17.89 28.23 -6.61
N ALA A 742 17.25 29.40 -6.65
CA ALA A 742 16.20 29.75 -5.69
C ALA A 742 14.99 28.81 -5.76
N PHE A 743 14.49 28.51 -6.96
CA PHE A 743 13.34 27.61 -7.12
C PHE A 743 13.70 26.16 -6.88
N SER A 744 14.90 25.69 -7.23
CA SER A 744 15.31 24.30 -6.97
C SER A 744 15.49 24.04 -5.48
N THR A 745 16.14 24.95 -4.75
CA THR A 745 16.30 24.83 -3.30
C THR A 745 14.97 24.92 -2.56
N LEU A 746 14.07 25.83 -2.95
CA LEU A 746 12.72 25.92 -2.39
C LEU A 746 11.89 24.66 -2.69
N ALA A 747 11.95 24.14 -3.91
CA ALA A 747 11.26 22.91 -4.28
C ALA A 747 11.75 21.71 -3.46
N ILE A 748 13.06 21.57 -3.29
CA ILE A 748 13.69 20.51 -2.49
C ILE A 748 13.28 20.64 -1.02
N LEU A 749 13.36 21.84 -0.43
CA LEU A 749 12.94 22.07 0.95
C LEU A 749 11.48 21.68 1.18
N LEU A 750 10.57 22.09 0.29
CA LEU A 750 9.15 21.74 0.40
C LEU A 750 8.94 20.23 0.25
N TRP A 751 9.71 19.58 -0.62
CA TRP A 751 9.66 18.13 -0.81
C TRP A 751 10.22 17.35 0.40
N GLU A 752 11.26 17.86 1.04
CA GLU A 752 11.80 17.32 2.28
C GLU A 752 10.76 17.37 3.42
N LEU A 753 10.14 18.53 3.63
CA LEU A 753 9.09 18.70 4.63
C LEU A 753 7.86 17.83 4.33
N TYR A 754 7.48 17.74 3.05
CA TYR A 754 6.42 16.83 2.60
C TYR A 754 6.79 15.37 2.89
N THR A 755 8.03 14.96 2.61
CA THR A 755 8.51 13.60 2.88
C THR A 755 8.51 13.25 4.38
N VAL A 756 8.89 14.21 5.24
CA VAL A 756 8.79 14.06 6.70
C VAL A 756 7.32 13.87 7.13
N TRP A 757 6.41 14.69 6.58
CA TRP A 757 4.98 14.55 6.80
C TRP A 757 4.45 13.19 6.32
N GLU A 758 4.86 12.73 5.15
CA GLU A 758 4.51 11.44 4.55
C GLU A 758 4.86 10.25 5.45
N LEU A 759 6.08 10.25 6.00
CA LEU A 759 6.53 9.21 6.92
C LEU A 759 5.73 9.24 8.24
N ARG A 760 5.40 10.43 8.74
CA ARG A 760 4.55 10.54 9.93
C ARG A 760 3.13 10.07 9.67
N ARG A 761 2.49 10.54 8.59
CA ARG A 761 1.09 10.20 8.29
C ARG A 761 0.91 8.72 8.01
N SER A 762 1.94 8.08 7.46
CA SER A 762 1.95 6.64 7.15
C SER A 762 2.45 5.79 8.33
N GLY A 763 2.77 6.39 9.48
CA GLY A 763 3.13 5.69 10.72
C GLY A 763 4.61 5.32 10.87
N PHE A 764 5.43 5.45 9.82
CA PHE A 764 6.87 5.13 9.85
C PHE A 764 7.72 6.07 10.72
N ALA A 765 7.20 7.24 11.08
CA ALA A 765 7.84 8.14 12.03
C ALA A 765 6.85 8.54 13.14
N THR A 766 7.34 8.66 14.38
CA THR A 766 6.56 9.26 15.46
C THR A 766 6.40 10.77 15.25
N THR A 767 5.40 11.40 15.87
CA THR A 767 5.25 12.87 15.79
C THR A 767 6.53 13.57 16.30
N LYS A 768 7.12 13.09 17.39
CA LYS A 768 8.37 13.63 17.95
C LYS A 768 9.52 13.55 16.93
N ASN A 769 9.72 12.39 16.31
CA ASN A 769 10.78 12.21 15.32
C ASN A 769 10.55 13.04 14.06
N ALA A 770 9.29 13.16 13.61
CA ALA A 770 8.94 13.98 12.45
C ALA A 770 9.18 15.47 12.72
N VAL A 771 8.80 15.98 13.90
CA VAL A 771 9.09 17.37 14.28
C VAL A 771 10.59 17.62 14.37
N ALA A 772 11.35 16.70 14.99
CA ALA A 772 12.80 16.80 15.05
C ALA A 772 13.45 16.80 13.66
N ALA A 773 12.99 15.93 12.75
CA ALA A 773 13.45 15.88 11.37
C ALA A 773 13.11 17.17 10.60
N ALA A 774 11.90 17.72 10.77
CA ALA A 774 11.51 18.98 10.13
C ALA A 774 12.37 20.16 10.61
N VAL A 775 12.67 20.23 11.91
CA VAL A 775 13.58 21.24 12.47
C VAL A 775 14.99 21.05 11.93
N ALA A 776 15.49 19.82 11.89
CA ALA A 776 16.81 19.51 11.34
C ALA A 776 16.92 19.87 9.85
N VAL A 777 15.85 19.64 9.07
CA VAL A 777 15.75 20.09 7.67
C VAL A 777 15.88 21.61 7.60
N LEU A 778 15.06 22.37 8.33
CA LEU A 778 15.06 23.84 8.29
C LEU A 778 16.40 24.45 8.72
N VAL A 779 16.96 23.97 9.83
CA VAL A 779 18.25 24.46 10.35
C VAL A 779 19.40 24.02 9.44
N GLY A 780 19.34 22.80 8.91
CA GLY A 780 20.37 22.24 8.04
C GLY A 780 20.54 23.02 6.74
N GLN A 781 19.47 23.63 6.21
CA GLN A 781 19.55 24.44 4.98
C GLN A 781 20.64 25.53 5.07
N VAL A 782 20.82 26.10 6.27
CA VAL A 782 21.78 27.16 6.54
C VAL A 782 23.14 26.62 7.01
N LEU A 783 23.15 25.54 7.79
CA LEU A 783 24.39 25.03 8.39
C LEU A 783 25.24 24.19 7.44
N VAL A 784 24.59 23.34 6.65
CA VAL A 784 25.26 22.35 5.78
C VAL A 784 24.85 22.48 4.32
N GLY A 785 23.87 23.33 4.03
CA GLY A 785 23.40 23.62 2.67
C GLY A 785 22.35 22.64 2.15
N PRO A 786 21.56 23.06 1.16
CA PRO A 786 20.41 22.32 0.63
C PRO A 786 20.75 20.94 0.08
N GLY A 787 21.89 20.79 -0.63
CA GLY A 787 22.30 19.50 -1.17
C GLY A 787 22.61 18.47 -0.07
N ALA A 788 23.26 18.91 1.00
CA ALA A 788 23.58 18.04 2.12
C ALA A 788 22.32 17.62 2.87
N VAL A 789 21.41 18.56 3.17
CA VAL A 789 20.12 18.24 3.81
C VAL A 789 19.34 17.21 3.00
N TYR A 790 19.32 17.35 1.67
CA TYR A 790 18.59 16.43 0.81
C TYR A 790 19.13 15.01 0.90
N ALA A 791 20.45 14.83 0.82
CA ALA A 791 21.08 13.53 1.03
C ALA A 791 20.87 12.99 2.46
N GLY A 792 20.98 13.85 3.47
CA GLY A 792 20.81 13.50 4.88
C GLY A 792 19.39 13.03 5.21
N LEU A 793 18.37 13.68 4.63
CA LEU A 793 16.98 13.26 4.80
C LEU A 793 16.73 11.92 4.11
N TRP A 794 17.29 11.68 2.91
CA TRP A 794 17.16 10.38 2.24
C TRP A 794 17.82 9.25 3.04
N TRP A 795 18.99 9.53 3.64
CA TRP A 795 19.63 8.59 4.56
C TRP A 795 18.72 8.24 5.75
N TRP A 796 18.11 9.25 6.38
CA TRP A 796 17.17 9.06 7.50
C TRP A 796 15.90 8.30 7.06
N ARG A 797 15.34 8.67 5.91
CA ARG A 797 14.16 8.04 5.31
C ARG A 797 14.37 6.54 5.08
N GLU A 798 15.51 6.13 4.51
CA GLU A 798 15.79 4.70 4.32
C GLU A 798 15.82 3.97 5.67
N GLY A 799 16.34 4.61 6.72
CA GLY A 799 16.32 4.07 8.08
C GLY A 799 14.90 3.90 8.64
N GLN A 800 14.01 4.89 8.45
CA GLN A 800 12.62 4.80 8.92
C GLN A 800 11.84 3.71 8.18
N LEU A 801 11.96 3.64 6.85
CA LEU A 801 11.22 2.67 6.02
C LEU A 801 11.75 1.24 6.14
N SER A 802 13.03 1.07 6.47
CA SER A 802 13.66 -0.24 6.67
C SER A 802 13.62 -0.75 8.10
N GLY A 803 13.18 0.07 9.05
CA GLY A 803 13.03 -0.30 10.45
C GLY A 803 12.31 -1.65 10.61
N GLU A 804 12.77 -2.46 11.55
CA GLU A 804 12.05 -3.68 11.87
C GLU A 804 10.72 -3.36 12.55
N ALA A 805 9.70 -4.18 12.28
CA ALA A 805 8.42 -4.08 12.97
C ALA A 805 8.65 -4.14 14.49
N ARG A 806 7.99 -3.25 15.25
CA ARG A 806 7.96 -3.35 16.70
C ARG A 806 7.12 -4.57 17.07
N LEU A 807 7.78 -5.69 17.32
CA LEU A 807 7.13 -6.87 17.87
C LEU A 807 7.13 -6.72 19.39
N GLU A 808 5.95 -6.61 20.00
CA GLU A 808 5.82 -6.67 21.46
C GLU A 808 6.54 -7.91 21.99
N GLY A 809 7.38 -7.72 23.02
CA GLY A 809 8.23 -8.78 23.58
C GLY A 809 9.66 -8.81 23.05
N ARG A 810 10.12 -7.76 22.36
CA ARG A 810 11.55 -7.54 22.14
C ARG A 810 12.21 -7.08 23.44
N PRO A 811 13.41 -7.59 23.79
CA PRO A 811 14.17 -7.14 24.96
C PRO A 811 14.45 -5.62 24.99
N ASP A 812 14.37 -4.95 23.84
CA ASP A 812 14.72 -3.54 23.67
C ASP A 812 13.61 -2.56 24.12
N ASP A 813 12.39 -3.04 24.43
CA ASP A 813 11.28 -2.20 24.92
C ASP A 813 11.49 -1.68 26.36
N VAL A 814 12.66 -1.94 26.98
CA VAL A 814 13.02 -1.45 28.32
C VAL A 814 14.03 -0.29 28.29
N LYS A 815 14.58 0.12 27.14
CA LYS A 815 15.56 1.24 27.12
C LYS A 815 15.43 2.16 25.92
N ALA A 816 14.46 3.09 25.98
CA ALA A 816 14.57 4.41 25.35
C ALA A 816 13.59 5.39 26.00
N HIS A 817 13.97 5.95 27.15
CA HIS A 817 13.45 7.23 27.65
C HIS A 817 14.44 8.34 27.29
#